data_AF-A0AAW2CEG8-F1
#
_entry.id   AF-A0AAW2CEG8-F1
#
_cell.length_a   1.000
_cell.length_b   1.000
_cell.length_c   1.000
_cell.angle_alpha   90.00
_cell.angle_beta   90.00
_cell.angle_gamma   90.00
#
_symmetry.space_group_name_H-M   'P 1'
#
loop_
_entity.id
_entity.type
_entity.pdbx_description
1 polymer ?
#
loop_
_entity_poly.entity_id
_entity_poly.type
_entity_poly.pdbx_seq_one_letter_code
_entity_poly.pdbx_strand_id
1 'polypeptide(L)'
;MESSATMSLKSPPLPSSSSSSSFFSTSFTQNPKPKSLCFAHKPRPFKCIQSPPPGAVNKPFTCSAVTFPSSQSLTETHVSSKLHRLISEFQSLPEPIDRVKRLLHYATLLPELDPSAKVDSNRVMGCTAQVWLQAELGSDGKMRFFADSDSEISRGFCSCLVWVLDGAAPEEVMKITTEELVEMNVGVVGKERSRVNTWHNVLITMQKKTKALVAEREGKTPPFEPFPSLVVTADGVEAKGSYAEAQARYLFPDESKVEELVSVLKEKKIGVVAHFYMDPQVQGILTAAQKQWPHIHISDSLVMADSAVKMAKAGCKYITVLGVDFMSENVRAILDQAGFGDVGVYRMSSERIGCSLADAAATPSYMNYLESASKSPPSLHVIYINTSLETKAYTHELVPTITCTSSNVVQTILQAFSQVPDLNIWYGPDSYMGANIKELFQQMTKMTDEEIAEIHPAHNRDSIRSLLPHLHFYQDGTCIVHHLFGHEVVEKINEMYCDAFLTAHLEVPGEMFSLAMEAKRRGMGVVGSTQNILDFINQRVQEALDRNVNDHLQFVLGTESGMVTAIVAAVRRLLASGKSSSGGAKIKVEIVFPVSSDSMTITSPNSSVTMGDIILPVIPGVASGEGCSIHGGCASCPYMKMNTLSSLLQVCHQMPDEKNIIAAYEAERFKLQTPNGKSVADVGCEPILHMRHFQGNKCPFVPSQTNGLEEERSLNTDTRRKKEHLRHYPNRNQRPHAHARGYLKSNQSMKTDADRIVFLLEILMITSPTKTPSSSSTTTLNSDTYNKSLKPTLNSRISHKYNNKRTTPLIAPFLDRKKTVLSASCTMGSTNESASAQEKQPLFSFGIISDVQYADIPDGRSFIGVPRYYRHSILVLQRAVQNWNHHKKLKFVINLGDIVDGFCPKDQSLNAVKKVVNEFDKFNGPVYHLIGNHCLYNLPRKQLLPLLKIPGVDDHAYFDFSPTPEYRFVVLDGYDVSAIGWPQDHPKTLEALNFLREKNPNSEKNSPSGLVGLERRFLMFNGAVGKEQLEWLDDVLQEASKLKQNVVICCHLPLDPGASSPEALLWNYDQVMDVIHRYNCVKLCLAGHDHKGGYSIDSHGIHHRALEAALECPSGRDAFGYVDVYDDRLSLVGTDRMHSTDMCFKLKANC
;
A
#
# COMPACT_ATOMS: atom_id res chain seq x y z
N MET A 1 20.25 38.59 42.76
CA MET A 1 21.15 39.63 43.28
C MET A 1 21.69 40.42 42.09
N GLU A 2 22.14 41.65 42.33
CA GLU A 2 22.53 42.65 41.32
C GLU A 2 23.82 42.26 40.54
N SER A 3 24.30 42.94 39.48
CA SER A 3 24.07 44.35 39.11
C SER A 3 24.30 44.73 37.63
N SER A 4 23.40 45.58 37.12
CA SER A 4 23.58 46.80 36.31
C SER A 4 24.85 47.06 35.47
N ALA A 5 24.65 47.48 34.20
CA ALA A 5 25.35 48.64 33.60
C ALA A 5 24.61 49.22 32.38
N THR A 6 24.20 50.49 32.48
CA THR A 6 23.48 51.34 31.52
C THR A 6 24.36 52.01 30.44
N MET A 7 23.79 52.45 29.29
CA MET A 7 23.68 53.89 28.91
C MET A 7 23.05 54.19 27.52
N SER A 8 21.79 54.67 27.49
CA SER A 8 21.34 56.06 27.13
C SER A 8 22.25 56.99 26.26
N LEU A 9 21.77 57.93 25.42
CA LEU A 9 20.43 58.57 25.24
C LEU A 9 20.34 59.51 23.98
N LYS A 10 19.11 59.96 23.64
CA LYS A 10 18.66 61.23 22.95
C LYS A 10 18.39 61.33 21.42
N SER A 11 17.45 62.23 21.12
CA SER A 11 16.79 62.70 19.87
C SER A 11 16.52 64.23 20.00
N PRO A 12 15.71 64.99 19.20
CA PRO A 12 14.95 64.80 17.93
C PRO A 12 15.47 65.81 16.83
N PRO A 13 14.73 66.58 15.95
CA PRO A 13 13.31 66.66 15.51
C PRO A 13 13.10 66.82 13.95
N LEU A 14 11.95 67.37 13.53
CA LEU A 14 11.55 67.80 12.16
C LEU A 14 11.65 69.34 11.97
N PRO A 15 11.76 69.87 10.73
CA PRO A 15 10.63 70.61 10.12
C PRO A 15 10.50 70.44 8.58
N SER A 16 9.90 71.40 7.84
CA SER A 16 9.18 71.16 6.57
C SER A 16 9.47 72.10 5.38
N SER A 17 9.14 71.59 4.17
CA SER A 17 8.58 72.28 2.97
C SER A 17 9.49 72.94 1.89
N SER A 18 9.08 72.74 0.62
CA SER A 18 9.49 73.43 -0.64
C SER A 18 10.95 73.22 -1.12
N SER A 19 11.32 73.27 -2.42
CA SER A 19 10.69 73.06 -3.76
C SER A 19 11.84 73.04 -4.81
N SER A 20 11.78 72.90 -6.15
CA SER A 20 10.78 72.74 -7.23
C SER A 20 11.56 72.28 -8.52
N SER A 21 11.05 71.95 -9.71
CA SER A 21 9.76 71.43 -10.23
C SER A 21 9.89 71.17 -11.76
N SER A 22 9.15 70.22 -12.35
CA SER A 22 8.71 70.22 -13.78
C SER A 22 7.65 69.12 -14.02
N PHE A 23 6.39 69.45 -14.33
CA PHE A 23 5.79 69.65 -15.68
C PHE A 23 5.56 68.33 -16.46
N PHE A 24 4.37 67.96 -16.98
CA PHE A 24 2.94 68.40 -16.94
C PHE A 24 2.10 67.07 -17.06
N SER A 25 0.95 66.77 -16.43
CA SER A 25 -0.39 67.42 -16.29
C SER A 25 -1.16 67.57 -17.65
N THR A 26 -2.50 67.54 -17.80
CA THR A 26 -3.75 67.20 -17.02
C THR A 26 -4.96 67.28 -17.99
N SER A 27 -6.17 66.70 -17.83
CA SER A 27 -6.73 65.64 -16.96
C SER A 27 -8.26 65.45 -17.19
N PHE A 28 -8.83 64.28 -16.82
CA PHE A 28 -10.23 64.05 -16.34
C PHE A 28 -11.46 64.01 -17.30
N THR A 29 -12.26 62.94 -17.12
CA THR A 29 -13.74 62.80 -17.17
C THR A 29 -14.62 63.44 -18.27
N GLN A 30 -15.48 62.62 -18.90
CA GLN A 30 -16.96 62.67 -18.73
C GLN A 30 -17.65 61.44 -19.38
N ASN A 31 -18.93 61.23 -19.09
CA ASN A 31 -19.74 60.09 -19.57
C ASN A 31 -21.18 60.54 -19.88
N PRO A 32 -21.67 60.38 -21.14
CA PRO A 32 -23.04 59.89 -21.32
C PRO A 32 -23.26 58.99 -22.57
N LYS A 33 -24.37 58.23 -22.57
CA LYS A 33 -24.91 57.48 -23.73
C LYS A 33 -25.55 58.45 -24.75
N PRO A 34 -25.61 58.12 -26.07
CA PRO A 34 -26.93 57.72 -26.63
C PRO A 34 -26.96 56.80 -27.89
N LYS A 35 -28.06 56.03 -27.97
CA LYS A 35 -28.94 55.65 -29.12
C LYS A 35 -28.43 55.64 -30.60
N SER A 36 -28.43 54.43 -31.19
CA SER A 36 -29.25 53.98 -32.36
C SER A 36 -29.55 54.90 -33.57
N LEU A 37 -29.03 54.52 -34.75
CA LEU A 37 -29.70 54.47 -36.08
C LEU A 37 -28.87 53.51 -36.99
N CYS A 38 -29.35 52.43 -37.59
CA CYS A 38 -30.47 52.20 -38.53
C CYS A 38 -30.25 52.77 -39.96
N PHE A 39 -29.90 51.89 -40.90
CA PHE A 39 -30.31 51.96 -42.31
C PHE A 39 -30.71 50.55 -42.79
N ALA A 40 -31.71 50.46 -43.67
CA ALA A 40 -32.31 49.22 -44.14
C ALA A 40 -32.43 49.18 -45.66
N HIS A 41 -32.56 47.98 -46.26
CA HIS A 41 -33.03 47.76 -47.64
C HIS A 41 -33.74 46.40 -47.78
N LYS A 42 -34.86 46.37 -48.52
CA LYS A 42 -35.77 45.20 -48.78
C LYS A 42 -36.92 45.68 -49.71
N PRO A 43 -37.73 44.81 -50.37
CA PRO A 43 -37.41 43.65 -51.24
C PRO A 43 -38.33 43.61 -52.53
N ARG A 44 -38.50 42.41 -53.16
CA ARG A 44 -39.64 41.93 -54.03
C ARG A 44 -39.52 42.05 -55.58
N PRO A 45 -40.30 41.27 -56.40
CA PRO A 45 -40.83 39.88 -56.26
C PRO A 45 -40.89 39.06 -57.61
N PHE A 46 -41.74 38.01 -57.67
CA PHE A 46 -42.26 37.21 -58.82
C PHE A 46 -41.47 35.96 -59.27
N LYS A 47 -42.07 34.88 -59.82
CA LYS A 47 -43.39 34.19 -59.60
C LYS A 47 -43.30 32.73 -60.16
N CYS A 48 -44.28 31.86 -59.91
CA CYS A 48 -44.29 30.42 -60.26
C CYS A 48 -45.07 30.11 -61.58
N ILE A 49 -44.78 28.96 -62.26
CA ILE A 49 -45.78 28.06 -62.93
C ILE A 49 -45.16 26.73 -63.51
N GLN A 50 -45.70 25.59 -63.04
CA GLN A 50 -46.05 24.27 -63.67
C GLN A 50 -45.18 23.52 -64.74
N SER A 51 -45.38 22.19 -64.77
CA SER A 51 -44.82 21.14 -65.68
C SER A 51 -45.92 20.58 -66.64
N PRO A 52 -45.70 19.62 -67.61
CA PRO A 52 -45.43 18.18 -67.34
C PRO A 52 -44.54 17.45 -68.44
N PRO A 53 -44.75 16.20 -68.97
CA PRO A 53 -43.65 15.19 -69.16
C PRO A 53 -43.67 14.52 -70.59
N PRO A 54 -43.39 13.20 -70.87
CA PRO A 54 -42.59 12.12 -70.21
C PRO A 54 -41.62 11.32 -71.16
N GLY A 55 -40.83 10.36 -70.62
CA GLY A 55 -40.21 9.23 -71.36
C GLY A 55 -38.90 8.70 -70.72
N ALA A 56 -38.78 7.49 -70.10
CA ALA A 56 -38.94 6.10 -70.59
C ALA A 56 -37.63 5.54 -71.23
N VAL A 57 -37.01 4.39 -70.88
CA VAL A 57 -37.29 3.29 -69.90
C VAL A 57 -35.97 2.58 -69.48
N ASN A 58 -35.74 2.24 -68.20
CA ASN A 58 -35.46 0.85 -67.71
C ASN A 58 -35.19 0.68 -66.20
N LYS A 59 -35.33 -0.56 -65.73
CA LYS A 59 -35.22 -1.08 -64.35
C LYS A 59 -33.93 -1.93 -64.22
N PRO A 60 -33.55 -2.52 -63.05
CA PRO A 60 -34.11 -2.44 -61.70
C PRO A 60 -33.08 -1.82 -60.71
N PHE A 61 -33.11 -1.94 -59.37
CA PHE A 61 -33.95 -2.66 -58.40
C PHE A 61 -34.12 -1.80 -57.11
N THR A 62 -34.69 -2.34 -56.04
CA THR A 62 -34.95 -1.62 -54.76
C THR A 62 -34.22 -2.25 -53.57
N CYS A 63 -33.50 -1.42 -52.81
CA CYS A 63 -33.23 -1.62 -51.39
C CYS A 63 -33.57 -0.30 -50.67
N SER A 64 -34.22 -0.36 -49.51
CA SER A 64 -34.81 0.81 -48.85
C SER A 64 -33.74 1.71 -48.22
N ALA A 65 -33.42 2.82 -48.89
CA ALA A 65 -32.54 3.84 -48.33
C ALA A 65 -33.21 4.56 -47.16
N VAL A 66 -32.64 4.42 -45.95
CA VAL A 66 -33.03 5.24 -44.79
C VAL A 66 -32.46 6.64 -44.96
N THR A 67 -33.26 7.56 -45.47
CA THR A 67 -32.89 8.97 -45.65
C THR A 67 -32.76 9.67 -44.30
N PHE A 68 -31.62 10.35 -44.07
CA PHE A 68 -31.45 11.24 -42.93
C PHE A 68 -32.50 12.36 -42.91
N PRO A 69 -33.19 12.62 -41.79
CA PRO A 69 -34.00 13.82 -41.62
C PRO A 69 -33.09 15.06 -41.52
N SER A 70 -33.13 15.94 -42.52
CA SER A 70 -32.54 17.28 -42.41
C SER A 70 -33.34 18.15 -41.44
N SER A 71 -32.63 18.96 -40.63
CA SER A 71 -33.19 20.01 -39.75
C SER A 71 -34.30 19.56 -38.78
N GLN A 72 -33.91 19.02 -37.63
CA GLN A 72 -34.68 19.07 -36.39
C GLN A 72 -33.83 19.62 -35.24
N SER A 73 -34.48 19.93 -34.12
CA SER A 73 -33.89 20.69 -33.00
C SER A 73 -32.62 20.09 -32.41
N LEU A 74 -31.74 20.94 -31.88
CA LEU A 74 -30.66 20.54 -30.98
C LEU A 74 -31.27 19.98 -29.68
N THR A 75 -31.45 18.67 -29.62
CA THR A 75 -31.70 17.91 -28.40
C THR A 75 -30.42 17.20 -28.00
N GLU A 76 -29.98 17.34 -26.74
CA GLU A 76 -28.68 16.82 -26.30
C GLU A 76 -28.67 15.28 -26.26
N THR A 77 -28.04 14.67 -27.27
CA THR A 77 -27.79 13.23 -27.31
C THR A 77 -26.64 12.87 -26.36
N HIS A 78 -26.99 12.69 -25.09
CA HIS A 78 -26.10 12.27 -23.98
C HIS A 78 -25.14 11.16 -24.38
N VAL A 79 -23.87 11.23 -23.97
CA VAL A 79 -22.77 10.37 -24.47
C VAL A 79 -23.09 8.88 -24.47
N SER A 80 -23.71 8.38 -23.39
CA SER A 80 -24.10 6.97 -23.27
C SER A 80 -25.04 6.50 -24.40
N SER A 81 -25.90 7.39 -24.95
CA SER A 81 -26.79 7.05 -26.06
C SER A 81 -26.04 6.88 -27.39
N LYS A 82 -24.97 7.66 -27.62
CA LYS A 82 -24.08 7.47 -28.77
C LYS A 82 -23.37 6.12 -28.66
N LEU A 83 -22.82 5.81 -27.47
CA LEU A 83 -22.08 4.58 -27.21
C LEU A 83 -22.96 3.33 -27.39
N HIS A 84 -24.15 3.29 -26.76
CA HIS A 84 -25.10 2.18 -26.95
C HIS A 84 -25.50 1.97 -28.42
N ARG A 85 -25.67 3.05 -29.20
CA ARG A 85 -25.95 2.93 -30.64
C ARG A 85 -24.79 2.28 -31.38
N LEU A 86 -23.55 2.65 -31.06
CA LEU A 86 -22.35 2.11 -31.68
C LEU A 86 -22.15 0.62 -31.30
N ILE A 87 -22.33 0.27 -30.03
CA ILE A 87 -22.30 -1.12 -29.53
C ILE A 87 -23.33 -1.97 -30.29
N SER A 88 -24.59 -1.54 -30.32
CA SER A 88 -25.67 -2.26 -31.01
C SER A 88 -25.39 -2.40 -32.52
N GLU A 89 -24.78 -1.40 -33.15
CA GLU A 89 -24.40 -1.44 -34.56
C GLU A 89 -23.31 -2.49 -34.83
N PHE A 90 -22.23 -2.52 -34.05
CA PHE A 90 -21.19 -3.56 -34.19
C PHE A 90 -21.67 -4.96 -33.80
N GLN A 91 -22.55 -5.09 -32.81
CA GLN A 91 -23.17 -6.36 -32.43
C GLN A 91 -24.12 -6.90 -33.52
N SER A 92 -24.78 -6.01 -34.29
CA SER A 92 -25.66 -6.41 -35.39
C SER A 92 -24.94 -7.07 -36.58
N LEU A 93 -23.61 -6.95 -36.65
CA LEU A 93 -22.77 -7.57 -37.66
C LEU A 93 -22.27 -8.93 -37.14
N PRO A 94 -22.74 -10.07 -37.69
CA PRO A 94 -22.36 -11.39 -37.19
C PRO A 94 -20.92 -11.74 -37.56
N GLU A 95 -20.50 -11.41 -38.79
CA GLU A 95 -19.18 -11.77 -39.32
C GLU A 95 -18.08 -10.77 -38.89
N PRO A 96 -16.96 -11.22 -38.31
CA PRO A 96 -15.83 -10.35 -37.94
C PRO A 96 -15.31 -9.50 -39.11
N ILE A 97 -15.31 -10.06 -40.34
CA ILE A 97 -14.85 -9.33 -41.53
C ILE A 97 -15.73 -8.11 -41.83
N ASP A 98 -17.02 -8.14 -41.50
CA ASP A 98 -17.94 -7.03 -41.72
C ASP A 98 -17.82 -5.97 -40.62
N ARG A 99 -17.53 -6.38 -39.38
CA ARG A 99 -17.10 -5.45 -38.31
C ARG A 99 -15.85 -4.69 -38.71
N VAL A 100 -14.84 -5.37 -39.26
CA VAL A 100 -13.62 -4.73 -39.77
C VAL A 100 -13.93 -3.78 -40.94
N LYS A 101 -14.74 -4.17 -41.93
CA LYS A 101 -15.18 -3.26 -43.01
C LYS A 101 -15.88 -2.02 -42.46
N ARG A 102 -16.75 -2.17 -41.46
CA ARG A 102 -17.47 -1.04 -40.84
C ARG A 102 -16.52 -0.11 -40.09
N LEU A 103 -15.54 -0.66 -39.39
CA LEU A 103 -14.48 0.10 -38.72
C LEU A 103 -13.60 0.89 -39.71
N LEU A 104 -13.19 0.26 -40.82
CA LEU A 104 -12.45 0.93 -41.89
C LEU A 104 -13.27 2.04 -42.55
N HIS A 105 -14.58 1.87 -42.71
CA HIS A 105 -15.45 2.96 -43.15
C HIS A 105 -15.44 4.13 -42.16
N TYR A 106 -15.53 3.89 -40.84
CA TYR A 106 -15.36 4.99 -39.87
C TYR A 106 -13.98 5.66 -39.97
N ALA A 107 -12.91 4.94 -40.28
CA ALA A 107 -11.58 5.54 -40.51
C ALA A 107 -11.59 6.60 -41.63
N THR A 108 -12.38 6.38 -42.69
CA THR A 108 -12.56 7.34 -43.80
C THR A 108 -13.42 8.56 -43.43
N LEU A 109 -14.15 8.52 -42.31
CA LEU A 109 -14.98 9.63 -41.82
C LEU A 109 -14.24 10.52 -40.80
N LEU A 110 -13.11 10.06 -40.25
CA LEU A 110 -12.29 10.87 -39.33
C LEU A 110 -11.54 11.96 -40.13
N PRO A 111 -11.71 13.25 -39.81
CA PRO A 111 -10.95 14.33 -40.43
C PRO A 111 -9.45 14.16 -40.23
N GLU A 112 -8.65 14.67 -41.16
CA GLU A 112 -7.19 14.62 -41.04
C GLU A 112 -6.68 15.54 -39.93
N LEU A 113 -5.82 15.01 -39.05
CA LEU A 113 -5.14 15.78 -38.03
C LEU A 113 -4.03 16.64 -38.65
N ASP A 114 -3.97 17.92 -38.27
CA ASP A 114 -2.97 18.88 -38.73
C ASP A 114 -1.54 18.31 -38.56
N PRO A 115 -0.66 18.38 -39.58
CA PRO A 115 0.72 17.88 -39.45
C PRO A 115 1.52 18.49 -38.29
N SER A 116 1.23 19.72 -37.88
CA SER A 116 1.86 20.37 -36.72
C SER A 116 1.45 19.77 -35.37
N ALA A 117 0.29 19.10 -35.31
CA ALA A 117 -0.18 18.41 -34.11
C ALA A 117 0.40 16.99 -33.93
N LYS A 118 1.11 16.45 -34.94
CA LYS A 118 1.72 15.10 -34.94
C LYS A 118 3.05 15.04 -34.19
N VAL A 119 3.09 15.63 -33.00
CA VAL A 119 4.26 15.76 -32.10
C VAL A 119 4.28 14.70 -30.99
N ASP A 120 5.45 14.45 -30.40
CA ASP A 120 5.67 13.50 -29.29
C ASP A 120 4.64 13.65 -28.15
N SER A 121 4.27 14.89 -27.79
CA SER A 121 3.32 15.20 -26.69
C SER A 121 1.84 14.91 -26.99
N ASN A 122 1.51 14.56 -28.24
CA ASN A 122 0.20 14.07 -28.64
C ASN A 122 0.18 12.57 -28.95
N ARG A 123 1.32 11.87 -28.84
CA ARG A 123 1.40 10.42 -29.08
C ARG A 123 0.67 9.64 -27.98
N VAL A 124 -0.12 8.64 -28.37
CA VAL A 124 -0.78 7.70 -27.44
C VAL A 124 0.11 6.47 -27.24
N MET A 125 0.40 6.14 -25.98
CA MET A 125 1.33 5.06 -25.63
C MET A 125 0.69 3.67 -25.68
N GLY A 126 1.55 2.64 -25.73
CA GLY A 126 1.15 1.23 -25.73
C GLY A 126 0.40 0.72 -26.97
N CYS A 127 0.16 1.57 -27.95
CA CYS A 127 -0.47 1.19 -29.22
C CYS A 127 0.54 0.44 -30.11
N THR A 128 0.10 -0.62 -30.80
CA THR A 128 0.96 -1.33 -31.77
C THR A 128 1.29 -0.44 -32.97
N ALA A 129 0.28 0.31 -33.42
CA ALA A 129 0.34 1.36 -34.43
C ALA A 129 0.65 2.72 -33.78
N GLN A 130 1.17 3.69 -34.53
CA GLN A 130 1.27 5.07 -34.05
C GLN A 130 -0.12 5.71 -34.03
N VAL A 131 -0.45 6.38 -32.93
CA VAL A 131 -1.68 7.16 -32.80
C VAL A 131 -1.31 8.52 -32.20
N TRP A 132 -1.85 9.59 -32.79
CA TRP A 132 -1.78 10.95 -32.25
C TRP A 132 -3.17 11.39 -31.82
N LEU A 133 -3.24 12.12 -30.70
CA LEU A 133 -4.45 12.61 -30.08
C LEU A 133 -4.24 14.03 -29.53
N GLN A 134 -4.93 14.99 -30.12
CA GLN A 134 -5.12 16.35 -29.62
C GLN A 134 -6.47 16.46 -28.94
N ALA A 135 -6.52 17.19 -27.83
CA ALA A 135 -7.72 17.47 -27.08
C ALA A 135 -7.71 18.95 -26.69
N GLU A 136 -8.87 19.59 -26.72
CA GLU A 136 -9.06 21.00 -26.37
C GLU A 136 -10.37 21.17 -25.61
N LEU A 137 -10.44 22.15 -24.72
CA LEU A 137 -11.67 22.50 -24.00
C LEU A 137 -12.27 23.76 -24.64
N GLY A 138 -13.44 23.61 -25.26
CA GLY A 138 -14.13 24.68 -25.95
C GLY A 138 -14.60 25.79 -25.02
N SER A 139 -14.83 26.99 -25.58
CA SER A 139 -15.37 28.14 -24.85
C SER A 139 -16.84 27.96 -24.41
N ASP A 140 -17.52 26.93 -24.92
CA ASP A 140 -18.81 26.41 -24.45
C ASP A 140 -18.68 25.43 -23.27
N GLY A 141 -17.45 25.11 -22.86
CA GLY A 141 -17.15 24.14 -21.80
C GLY A 141 -17.19 22.68 -22.23
N LYS A 142 -17.25 22.38 -23.54
CA LYS A 142 -17.32 21.02 -24.08
C LYS A 142 -15.97 20.58 -24.67
N MET A 143 -15.67 19.29 -24.57
CA MET A 143 -14.42 18.71 -25.08
C MET A 143 -14.44 18.62 -26.60
N ARG A 144 -13.32 18.98 -27.22
CA ARG A 144 -13.01 18.80 -28.65
C ARG A 144 -11.90 17.75 -28.76
N PHE A 145 -12.06 16.75 -29.63
CA PHE A 145 -11.05 15.72 -29.85
C PHE A 145 -10.68 15.55 -31.32
N PHE A 146 -9.39 15.49 -31.61
CA PHE A 146 -8.84 15.24 -32.95
C PHE A 146 -7.77 14.15 -32.86
N ALA A 147 -7.79 13.18 -33.77
CA ALA A 147 -6.87 12.05 -33.74
C ALA A 147 -6.53 11.55 -35.15
N ASP A 148 -5.41 10.86 -35.31
CA ASP A 148 -5.02 10.17 -36.55
C ASP A 148 -4.04 9.02 -36.24
N SER A 149 -3.85 8.10 -37.20
CA SER A 149 -2.99 6.92 -37.02
C SER A 149 -2.38 6.44 -38.33
N ASP A 150 -1.20 5.81 -38.26
CA ASP A 150 -0.56 5.13 -39.40
C ASP A 150 -1.23 3.78 -39.78
N SER A 151 -2.25 3.36 -39.03
CA SER A 151 -3.02 2.13 -39.24
C SER A 151 -4.50 2.46 -39.44
N GLU A 152 -5.09 2.05 -40.57
CA GLU A 152 -6.52 2.31 -40.87
C GLU A 152 -7.46 1.73 -39.80
N ILE A 153 -7.12 0.56 -39.23
CA ILE A 153 -7.89 -0.08 -38.15
C ILE A 153 -7.86 0.81 -36.89
N SER A 154 -6.68 1.34 -36.57
CA SER A 154 -6.48 2.22 -35.41
C SER A 154 -7.13 3.59 -35.62
N ARG A 155 -7.03 4.15 -36.83
CA ARG A 155 -7.76 5.36 -37.25
C ARG A 155 -9.27 5.16 -37.17
N GLY A 156 -9.78 3.98 -37.50
CA GLY A 156 -11.18 3.59 -37.32
C GLY A 156 -11.59 3.57 -35.84
N PHE A 157 -10.77 2.98 -34.96
CA PHE A 157 -11.01 3.01 -33.51
C PHE A 157 -11.01 4.45 -32.96
N CYS A 158 -10.05 5.28 -33.38
CA CYS A 158 -10.03 6.71 -33.05
C CYS A 158 -11.28 7.44 -33.54
N SER A 159 -11.73 7.18 -34.78
CA SER A 159 -12.96 7.77 -35.35
C SER A 159 -14.19 7.51 -34.50
N CYS A 160 -14.33 6.28 -34.01
CA CYS A 160 -15.45 5.89 -33.17
C CYS A 160 -15.41 6.56 -31.79
N LEU A 161 -14.25 6.61 -31.13
CA LEU A 161 -14.07 7.32 -29.85
C LEU A 161 -14.32 8.83 -30.00
N VAL A 162 -13.76 9.46 -31.04
CA VAL A 162 -14.01 10.88 -31.35
C VAL A 162 -15.51 11.11 -31.62
N TRP A 163 -16.19 10.26 -32.40
CA TRP A 163 -17.63 10.44 -32.63
C TRP A 163 -18.48 10.36 -31.36
N VAL A 164 -18.12 9.49 -30.41
CA VAL A 164 -18.77 9.40 -29.09
C VAL A 164 -18.44 10.61 -28.20
N LEU A 165 -17.17 10.98 -28.07
CA LEU A 165 -16.70 11.93 -27.04
C LEU A 165 -16.57 13.39 -27.50
N ASP A 166 -16.51 13.67 -28.79
CA ASP A 166 -16.48 15.04 -29.31
C ASP A 166 -17.81 15.76 -29.03
N GLY A 167 -17.71 16.96 -28.44
CA GLY A 167 -18.84 17.74 -27.94
C GLY A 167 -19.44 17.25 -26.62
N ALA A 168 -18.78 16.35 -25.90
CA ALA A 168 -19.18 15.91 -24.55
C ALA A 168 -18.79 16.93 -23.47
N ALA A 169 -19.49 16.93 -22.34
CA ALA A 169 -19.00 17.58 -21.12
C ALA A 169 -17.84 16.76 -20.50
N PRO A 170 -16.85 17.37 -19.82
CA PRO A 170 -15.74 16.64 -19.19
C PRO A 170 -16.20 15.51 -18.25
N GLU A 171 -17.30 15.74 -17.52
CA GLU A 171 -17.90 14.79 -16.58
C GLU A 171 -18.64 13.63 -17.28
N GLU A 172 -18.89 13.72 -18.60
CA GLU A 172 -19.32 12.58 -19.41
C GLU A 172 -18.12 11.77 -19.92
N VAL A 173 -17.04 12.44 -20.33
CA VAL A 173 -15.79 11.77 -20.77
C VAL A 173 -15.21 10.90 -19.65
N MET A 174 -15.23 11.41 -18.42
CA MET A 174 -14.75 10.69 -17.23
C MET A 174 -15.67 9.57 -16.73
N LYS A 175 -16.88 9.41 -17.30
CA LYS A 175 -17.83 8.33 -16.93
C LYS A 175 -17.73 7.09 -17.81
N ILE A 176 -17.16 7.17 -19.02
CA ILE A 176 -16.96 5.98 -19.85
C ILE A 176 -15.94 5.06 -19.18
N THR A 177 -16.33 3.81 -18.98
CA THR A 177 -15.47 2.75 -18.46
C THR A 177 -14.85 1.94 -19.61
N THR A 178 -13.75 1.24 -19.37
CA THR A 178 -13.13 0.38 -20.39
C THR A 178 -13.97 -0.86 -20.71
N GLU A 179 -14.78 -1.31 -19.75
CA GLU A 179 -15.53 -2.56 -19.80
C GLU A 179 -16.71 -2.46 -20.78
N GLU A 180 -17.38 -1.30 -20.84
CA GLU A 180 -18.43 -0.97 -21.83
C GLU A 180 -17.93 -1.07 -23.29
N LEU A 181 -16.62 -1.00 -23.51
CA LEU A 181 -15.99 -0.95 -24.83
C LEU A 181 -15.59 -2.34 -25.34
N VAL A 182 -15.48 -3.33 -24.44
CA VAL A 182 -15.15 -4.72 -24.78
C VAL A 182 -16.23 -5.35 -25.69
N GLU A 183 -17.48 -4.93 -25.55
CA GLU A 183 -18.60 -5.42 -26.37
C GLU A 183 -18.50 -5.02 -27.86
N MET A 184 -17.67 -4.03 -28.21
CA MET A 184 -17.43 -3.61 -29.61
C MET A 184 -16.31 -4.40 -30.31
N ASN A 185 -15.82 -5.49 -29.71
CA ASN A 185 -14.71 -6.24 -30.27
C ASN A 185 -15.03 -6.76 -31.70
N VAL A 186 -14.19 -6.34 -32.66
CA VAL A 186 -14.35 -6.63 -34.10
C VAL A 186 -13.94 -8.06 -34.50
N GLY A 187 -13.52 -8.90 -33.54
CA GLY A 187 -13.49 -10.37 -33.70
C GLY A 187 -12.36 -10.95 -34.55
N VAL A 188 -11.26 -10.22 -34.74
CA VAL A 188 -10.12 -10.68 -35.57
C VAL A 188 -9.28 -11.72 -34.82
N VAL A 189 -9.54 -13.00 -35.14
CA VAL A 189 -8.85 -14.17 -34.59
C VAL A 189 -7.34 -14.15 -34.87
N GLY A 190 -6.54 -14.62 -33.90
CA GLY A 190 -5.16 -15.08 -34.16
C GLY A 190 -3.99 -14.26 -33.58
N LYS A 191 -4.21 -13.05 -33.06
CA LYS A 191 -3.23 -12.29 -32.23
C LYS A 191 -3.96 -11.45 -31.18
N GLU A 192 -4.52 -12.13 -30.19
CA GLU A 192 -5.80 -11.73 -29.58
C GLU A 192 -5.71 -10.60 -28.53
N ARG A 193 -4.51 -10.22 -28.06
CA ARG A 193 -4.34 -9.19 -27.01
C ARG A 193 -3.93 -7.80 -27.53
N SER A 194 -3.06 -7.67 -28.55
CA SER A 194 -2.40 -6.36 -28.81
C SER A 194 -3.27 -5.26 -29.44
N ARG A 195 -4.31 -5.61 -30.21
CA ARG A 195 -5.12 -4.62 -30.96
C ARG A 195 -6.25 -4.00 -30.14
N VAL A 196 -6.84 -4.74 -29.22
CA VAL A 196 -7.89 -4.25 -28.30
C VAL A 196 -7.34 -3.16 -27.37
N ASN A 197 -6.07 -3.28 -26.97
CA ASN A 197 -5.34 -2.30 -26.17
C ASN A 197 -5.29 -0.90 -26.80
N THR A 198 -5.30 -0.80 -28.14
CA THR A 198 -5.24 0.50 -28.84
C THR A 198 -6.45 1.37 -28.49
N TRP A 199 -7.65 0.80 -28.46
CA TRP A 199 -8.86 1.54 -28.06
C TRP A 199 -8.79 1.98 -26.59
N HIS A 200 -8.37 1.08 -25.70
CA HIS A 200 -8.29 1.34 -24.27
C HIS A 200 -7.31 2.48 -23.96
N ASN A 201 -6.12 2.45 -24.56
CA ASN A 201 -5.11 3.47 -24.34
C ASN A 201 -5.53 4.83 -24.92
N VAL A 202 -6.22 4.87 -26.07
CA VAL A 202 -6.76 6.13 -26.62
C VAL A 202 -7.80 6.76 -25.69
N LEU A 203 -8.74 5.98 -25.12
CA LEU A 203 -9.68 6.51 -24.12
C LEU A 203 -8.95 7.05 -22.89
N ILE A 204 -7.97 6.31 -22.36
CA ILE A 204 -7.23 6.71 -21.16
C ILE A 204 -6.45 8.01 -21.42
N THR A 205 -5.81 8.18 -22.59
CA THR A 205 -5.17 9.46 -22.95
C THR A 205 -6.19 10.59 -23.22
N MET A 206 -7.40 10.30 -23.72
CA MET A 206 -8.49 11.30 -23.80
C MET A 206 -8.91 11.78 -22.40
N GLN A 207 -9.12 10.86 -21.46
CA GLN A 207 -9.47 11.17 -20.07
C GLN A 207 -8.34 11.93 -19.34
N LYS A 208 -7.08 11.51 -19.51
CA LYS A 208 -5.89 12.20 -18.99
C LYS A 208 -5.77 13.64 -19.50
N LYS A 209 -5.91 13.87 -20.83
CA LYS A 209 -5.91 15.23 -21.41
C LYS A 209 -7.13 16.05 -20.95
N THR A 210 -8.30 15.41 -20.77
CA THR A 210 -9.50 16.07 -20.20
C THR A 210 -9.26 16.58 -18.78
N LYS A 211 -8.72 15.74 -17.88
CA LYS A 211 -8.37 16.15 -16.51
C LYS A 211 -7.44 17.38 -16.49
N ALA A 212 -6.39 17.37 -17.31
CA ALA A 212 -5.43 18.47 -17.39
C ALA A 212 -6.08 19.80 -17.82
N LEU A 213 -6.91 19.77 -18.87
CA LEU A 213 -7.61 20.96 -19.40
C LEU A 213 -8.68 21.50 -18.43
N VAL A 214 -9.32 20.64 -17.64
CA VAL A 214 -10.24 21.07 -16.58
C VAL A 214 -9.47 21.78 -15.45
N ALA A 215 -8.35 21.21 -14.98
CA ALA A 215 -7.53 21.83 -13.94
C ALA A 215 -7.00 23.22 -14.37
N GLU A 216 -6.50 23.32 -15.61
CA GLU A 216 -6.05 24.58 -16.22
C GLU A 216 -7.18 25.63 -16.26
N ARG A 217 -8.38 25.25 -16.72
CA ARG A 217 -9.56 26.14 -16.76
C ARG A 217 -9.98 26.63 -15.38
N GLU A 218 -9.87 25.79 -14.35
CA GLU A 218 -10.20 26.15 -12.97
C GLU A 218 -9.11 27.00 -12.28
N GLY A 219 -8.00 27.30 -12.96
CA GLY A 219 -6.86 28.02 -12.39
C GLY A 219 -6.12 27.21 -11.31
N LYS A 220 -6.35 25.90 -11.26
CA LYS A 220 -5.67 24.97 -10.36
C LYS A 220 -4.34 24.57 -10.99
N THR A 221 -3.26 24.63 -10.22
CA THR A 221 -2.07 23.83 -10.55
C THR A 221 -2.45 22.35 -10.62
N PRO A 222 -1.74 21.53 -11.41
CA PRO A 222 -1.91 20.08 -11.34
C PRO A 222 -1.86 19.61 -9.87
N PRO A 223 -2.75 18.69 -9.44
CA PRO A 223 -2.86 18.30 -8.03
C PRO A 223 -1.57 17.64 -7.50
N PHE A 224 -0.71 17.17 -8.39
CA PHE A 224 0.60 16.62 -8.08
C PHE A 224 1.66 17.15 -9.06
N GLU A 225 2.85 17.45 -8.54
CA GLU A 225 4.04 17.62 -9.39
C GLU A 225 4.43 16.29 -10.07
N PRO A 226 5.03 16.29 -11.27
CA PRO A 226 5.55 15.07 -11.89
C PRO A 226 6.50 14.30 -10.97
N PHE A 227 6.46 12.97 -11.04
CA PHE A 227 7.49 12.14 -10.44
C PHE A 227 8.84 12.38 -11.14
N PRO A 228 9.96 12.43 -10.40
CA PRO A 228 11.27 12.59 -11.00
C PRO A 228 11.64 11.32 -11.80
N SER A 229 12.46 11.51 -12.83
CA SER A 229 12.71 10.46 -13.83
C SER A 229 14.07 10.60 -14.52
N LEU A 230 14.56 9.48 -15.04
CA LEU A 230 15.74 9.40 -15.91
C LEU A 230 15.30 9.07 -17.34
N VAL A 231 15.48 10.01 -18.27
CA VAL A 231 15.28 9.78 -19.71
C VAL A 231 16.58 9.24 -20.29
N VAL A 232 16.61 7.93 -20.51
CA VAL A 232 17.70 7.22 -21.17
C VAL A 232 17.53 7.32 -22.68
N THR A 233 18.61 7.69 -23.38
CA THR A 233 18.68 7.73 -24.84
C THR A 233 19.92 6.98 -25.34
N ALA A 234 20.04 6.82 -26.66
CA ALA A 234 21.24 6.25 -27.27
C ALA A 234 22.47 7.19 -27.19
N ASP A 235 22.28 8.48 -26.87
CA ASP A 235 23.34 9.50 -26.81
C ASP A 235 23.75 9.86 -25.38
N GLY A 236 22.85 9.75 -24.41
CA GLY A 236 23.10 10.11 -23.01
C GLY A 236 21.93 9.78 -22.08
N VAL A 237 22.00 10.28 -20.85
CA VAL A 237 20.91 10.20 -19.87
C VAL A 237 20.60 11.63 -19.39
N GLU A 238 19.34 12.02 -19.47
CA GLU A 238 18.80 13.27 -18.95
C GLU A 238 18.06 12.98 -17.64
N ALA A 239 18.20 13.85 -16.64
CA ALA A 239 17.55 13.71 -15.35
C ALA A 239 16.53 14.82 -15.13
N LYS A 240 15.40 14.48 -14.51
CA LYS A 240 14.32 15.42 -14.18
C LYS A 240 14.05 15.36 -12.69
N GLY A 241 14.35 16.44 -11.98
CA GLY A 241 14.12 16.59 -10.54
C GLY A 241 15.27 16.07 -9.68
N SER A 242 15.44 16.68 -8.51
CA SER A 242 16.57 16.51 -7.59
C SER A 242 16.95 15.06 -7.31
N TYR A 243 15.97 14.18 -7.11
CA TYR A 243 16.20 12.75 -6.92
C TYR A 243 16.89 12.10 -8.11
N ALA A 244 16.36 12.28 -9.32
CA ALA A 244 16.94 11.72 -10.53
C ALA A 244 18.30 12.35 -10.85
N GLU A 245 18.50 13.63 -10.56
CA GLU A 245 19.79 14.32 -10.67
C GLU A 245 20.83 13.74 -9.70
N ALA A 246 20.43 13.35 -8.48
CA ALA A 246 21.28 12.61 -7.56
C ALA A 246 21.64 11.23 -8.11
N GLN A 247 20.66 10.44 -8.59
CA GLN A 247 20.92 9.14 -9.22
C GLN A 247 21.87 9.27 -10.43
N ALA A 248 21.66 10.28 -11.30
CA ALA A 248 22.42 10.47 -12.53
C ALA A 248 23.91 10.72 -12.29
N ARG A 249 24.27 11.46 -11.23
CA ARG A 249 25.67 11.72 -10.85
C ARG A 249 26.47 10.44 -10.57
N TYR A 250 25.82 9.33 -10.25
CA TYR A 250 26.46 8.07 -9.87
C TYR A 250 26.45 6.99 -10.97
N LEU A 251 25.69 7.20 -12.06
CA LEU A 251 25.74 6.36 -13.27
C LEU A 251 27.12 6.37 -13.96
N PHE A 252 27.94 7.37 -13.67
CA PHE A 252 29.28 7.57 -14.20
C PHE A 252 30.25 7.76 -13.01
N PRO A 253 30.86 6.67 -12.51
CA PRO A 253 31.70 6.72 -11.31
C PRO A 253 33.02 7.48 -11.55
N ASP A 254 33.52 8.13 -10.50
CA ASP A 254 34.84 8.77 -10.48
C ASP A 254 35.96 7.74 -10.67
N GLU A 255 36.71 7.86 -11.77
CA GLU A 255 37.79 6.94 -12.13
C GLU A 255 38.89 6.90 -11.05
N SER A 256 39.16 8.02 -10.37
CA SER A 256 40.11 8.09 -9.24
C SER A 256 39.70 7.19 -8.09
N LYS A 257 38.39 7.18 -7.74
CA LYS A 257 37.83 6.32 -6.70
C LYS A 257 37.73 4.85 -7.11
N VAL A 258 37.58 4.58 -8.42
CA VAL A 258 37.67 3.22 -8.97
C VAL A 258 39.11 2.70 -8.85
N GLU A 259 40.12 3.49 -9.21
CA GLU A 259 41.53 3.10 -9.12
C GLU A 259 42.00 2.91 -7.66
N GLU A 260 41.64 3.82 -6.75
CA GLU A 260 41.91 3.71 -5.31
C GLU A 260 41.38 2.38 -4.74
N LEU A 261 40.10 2.07 -4.97
CA LEU A 261 39.48 0.83 -4.52
C LEU A 261 40.15 -0.40 -5.16
N VAL A 262 40.34 -0.41 -6.47
CA VAL A 262 40.95 -1.53 -7.22
C VAL A 262 42.38 -1.81 -6.73
N SER A 263 43.15 -0.78 -6.39
CA SER A 263 44.51 -0.91 -5.86
C SER A 263 44.52 -1.69 -4.55
N VAL A 264 43.73 -1.25 -3.56
CA VAL A 264 43.66 -1.88 -2.22
C VAL A 264 43.11 -3.30 -2.28
N LEU A 265 42.06 -3.54 -3.10
CA LEU A 265 41.47 -4.87 -3.27
C LEU A 265 42.50 -5.87 -3.86
N LYS A 266 43.32 -5.43 -4.83
CA LYS A 266 44.40 -6.23 -5.43
C LYS A 266 45.54 -6.51 -4.45
N GLU A 267 46.06 -5.47 -3.80
CA GLU A 267 47.18 -5.55 -2.84
C GLU A 267 46.88 -6.57 -1.73
N LYS A 268 45.70 -6.43 -1.12
CA LYS A 268 45.30 -7.19 0.07
C LYS A 268 44.53 -8.48 -0.22
N LYS A 269 44.26 -8.75 -1.50
CA LYS A 269 43.47 -9.89 -2.00
C LYS A 269 42.09 -9.96 -1.36
N ILE A 270 41.35 -8.87 -1.42
CA ILE A 270 39.99 -8.75 -0.88
C ILE A 270 38.99 -9.09 -2.01
N GLY A 271 38.10 -10.06 -1.76
CA GLY A 271 36.92 -10.28 -2.59
C GLY A 271 35.76 -9.42 -2.09
N VAL A 272 34.89 -8.97 -3.00
CA VAL A 272 33.75 -8.10 -2.66
C VAL A 272 32.45 -8.75 -3.14
N VAL A 273 31.50 -8.95 -2.23
CA VAL A 273 30.14 -9.39 -2.57
C VAL A 273 29.13 -8.34 -2.11
N ALA A 274 28.23 -7.94 -3.01
CA ALA A 274 27.31 -6.83 -2.78
C ALA A 274 25.89 -7.17 -3.24
N HIS A 275 24.88 -6.65 -2.53
CA HIS A 275 23.49 -6.77 -2.96
C HIS A 275 23.17 -5.85 -4.15
N PHE A 276 22.10 -6.15 -4.91
CA PHE A 276 21.57 -5.22 -5.92
C PHE A 276 21.03 -3.91 -5.34
N TYR A 277 20.72 -3.87 -4.04
CA TYR A 277 20.10 -2.72 -3.38
C TYR A 277 21.11 -1.78 -2.70
N MET A 278 22.37 -1.82 -3.14
CA MET A 278 23.41 -0.88 -2.68
C MET A 278 23.19 0.51 -3.24
N ASP A 279 23.76 1.50 -2.56
CA ASP A 279 23.76 2.89 -3.03
C ASP A 279 24.34 3.01 -4.45
N PRO A 280 23.73 3.82 -5.35
CA PRO A 280 24.19 3.99 -6.73
C PRO A 280 25.68 4.37 -6.87
N GLN A 281 26.24 5.17 -5.95
CA GLN A 281 27.66 5.52 -5.97
C GLN A 281 28.53 4.27 -5.82
N VAL A 282 28.19 3.44 -4.84
CA VAL A 282 28.89 2.19 -4.53
C VAL A 282 28.69 1.18 -5.65
N GLN A 283 27.46 1.02 -6.14
CA GLN A 283 27.11 0.11 -7.22
C GLN A 283 27.82 0.47 -8.54
N GLY A 284 27.88 1.77 -8.88
CA GLY A 284 28.60 2.28 -10.05
C GLY A 284 30.11 2.02 -9.96
N ILE A 285 30.73 2.38 -8.83
CA ILE A 285 32.17 2.15 -8.59
C ILE A 285 32.51 0.66 -8.61
N LEU A 286 31.73 -0.20 -7.95
CA LEU A 286 31.93 -1.65 -7.98
C LEU A 286 31.80 -2.23 -9.40
N THR A 287 30.84 -1.74 -10.20
CA THR A 287 30.65 -2.15 -11.60
C THR A 287 31.82 -1.74 -12.50
N ALA A 288 32.42 -0.58 -12.25
CA ALA A 288 33.63 -0.16 -12.95
C ALA A 288 34.87 -0.94 -12.48
N ALA A 289 35.03 -1.12 -11.15
CA ALA A 289 36.13 -1.86 -10.53
C ALA A 289 36.16 -3.34 -10.95
N GLN A 290 34.99 -3.97 -11.16
CA GLN A 290 34.88 -5.37 -11.60
C GLN A 290 35.62 -5.65 -12.92
N LYS A 291 35.72 -4.65 -13.81
CA LYS A 291 36.49 -4.74 -15.07
C LYS A 291 37.99 -4.90 -14.84
N GLN A 292 38.49 -4.39 -13.70
CA GLN A 292 39.90 -4.42 -13.33
C GLN A 292 40.24 -5.45 -12.25
N TRP A 293 39.26 -5.92 -11.48
CA TRP A 293 39.39 -6.90 -10.41
C TRP A 293 38.23 -7.91 -10.46
N PRO A 294 38.45 -9.15 -10.90
CA PRO A 294 37.38 -10.11 -11.18
C PRO A 294 36.71 -10.70 -9.91
N HIS A 295 37.22 -10.37 -8.72
CA HIS A 295 36.68 -10.83 -7.44
C HIS A 295 35.71 -9.82 -6.83
N ILE A 296 34.88 -9.19 -7.68
CA ILE A 296 33.73 -8.37 -7.30
C ILE A 296 32.48 -9.01 -7.88
N HIS A 297 31.43 -9.19 -7.06
CA HIS A 297 30.15 -9.74 -7.52
C HIS A 297 28.98 -8.98 -6.91
N ILE A 298 28.07 -8.49 -7.75
CA ILE A 298 26.83 -7.82 -7.36
C ILE A 298 25.67 -8.77 -7.71
N SER A 299 24.90 -9.21 -6.72
CA SER A 299 23.88 -10.25 -6.90
C SER A 299 22.85 -10.27 -5.76
N ASP A 300 21.82 -11.11 -5.88
CA ASP A 300 20.97 -11.49 -4.73
C ASP A 300 21.80 -12.17 -3.62
N SER A 301 21.31 -12.05 -2.38
CA SER A 301 21.92 -12.57 -1.14
C SER A 301 22.38 -14.05 -1.21
N LEU A 302 21.65 -14.88 -1.95
CA LEU A 302 21.93 -16.29 -2.14
C LEU A 302 23.16 -16.59 -3.00
N VAL A 303 23.48 -15.71 -3.95
CA VAL A 303 24.59 -15.88 -4.90
C VAL A 303 25.88 -15.26 -4.34
N MET A 304 25.77 -14.33 -3.39
CA MET A 304 26.89 -13.74 -2.65
C MET A 304 27.73 -14.81 -1.93
N ALA A 305 27.10 -15.74 -1.21
CA ALA A 305 27.80 -16.81 -0.48
C ALA A 305 28.60 -17.77 -1.40
N ASP A 306 28.00 -18.21 -2.51
CA ASP A 306 28.72 -19.05 -3.50
C ASP A 306 29.87 -18.31 -4.17
N SER A 307 29.70 -17.00 -4.36
CA SER A 307 30.72 -16.13 -4.96
C SER A 307 31.88 -15.91 -4.01
N ALA A 308 31.61 -15.71 -2.71
CA ALA A 308 32.64 -15.66 -1.66
C ALA A 308 33.46 -16.97 -1.60
N VAL A 309 32.81 -18.13 -1.68
CA VAL A 309 33.52 -19.44 -1.75
C VAL A 309 34.38 -19.57 -3.03
N LYS A 310 33.94 -19.03 -4.17
CA LYS A 310 34.76 -18.99 -5.41
C LYS A 310 35.96 -18.04 -5.26
N MET A 311 35.77 -16.89 -4.62
CA MET A 311 36.84 -15.91 -4.35
C MET A 311 37.90 -16.47 -3.38
N ALA A 312 37.47 -17.13 -2.29
CA ALA A 312 38.35 -17.83 -1.36
C ALA A 312 39.18 -18.92 -2.08
N LYS A 313 38.54 -19.72 -2.94
CA LYS A 313 39.23 -20.72 -3.80
C LYS A 313 40.21 -20.11 -4.81
N ALA A 314 39.99 -18.86 -5.22
CA ALA A 314 40.92 -18.11 -6.08
C ALA A 314 42.06 -17.42 -5.29
N GLY A 315 42.08 -17.53 -3.96
CA GLY A 315 43.14 -16.98 -3.10
C GLY A 315 42.86 -15.59 -2.52
N CYS A 316 41.59 -15.15 -2.49
CA CYS A 316 41.20 -14.02 -1.65
C CYS A 316 41.37 -14.37 -0.16
N LYS A 317 41.99 -13.47 0.60
CA LYS A 317 42.22 -13.63 2.06
C LYS A 317 41.06 -13.10 2.91
N TYR A 318 40.31 -12.15 2.37
CA TYR A 318 39.21 -11.48 3.05
C TYR A 318 38.05 -11.31 2.07
N ILE A 319 36.83 -11.27 2.60
CA ILE A 319 35.61 -10.97 1.87
C ILE A 319 34.93 -9.78 2.53
N THR A 320 34.71 -8.70 1.77
CA THR A 320 33.82 -7.61 2.19
C THR A 320 32.41 -7.88 1.68
N VAL A 321 31.43 -7.71 2.57
CA VAL A 321 30.00 -7.92 2.31
C VAL A 321 29.29 -6.59 2.39
N LEU A 322 28.63 -6.19 1.29
CA LEU A 322 27.81 -4.99 1.23
C LEU A 322 26.33 -5.40 1.17
N GLY A 323 25.64 -5.23 2.28
CA GLY A 323 24.31 -5.79 2.54
C GLY A 323 23.88 -5.57 3.99
N VAL A 324 22.99 -6.44 4.48
CA VAL A 324 22.54 -6.47 5.88
C VAL A 324 23.22 -7.62 6.65
N ASP A 325 23.13 -7.62 7.99
CA ASP A 325 23.91 -8.55 8.83
C ASP A 325 23.66 -10.02 8.47
N PHE A 326 22.40 -10.45 8.29
CA PHE A 326 22.07 -11.85 7.92
C PHE A 326 22.69 -12.32 6.60
N MET A 327 23.00 -11.40 5.67
CA MET A 327 23.70 -11.74 4.43
C MET A 327 25.19 -12.00 4.69
N SER A 328 25.79 -11.24 5.61
CA SER A 328 27.18 -11.37 6.05
C SER A 328 27.40 -12.63 6.89
N GLU A 329 26.48 -12.89 7.82
CA GLU A 329 26.36 -14.14 8.58
C GLU A 329 26.26 -15.38 7.68
N ASN A 330 25.40 -15.34 6.65
CA ASN A 330 25.25 -16.44 5.69
C ASN A 330 26.53 -16.66 4.86
N VAL A 331 27.21 -15.59 4.44
CA VAL A 331 28.54 -15.69 3.79
C VAL A 331 29.56 -16.34 4.74
N ARG A 332 29.59 -15.95 6.02
CA ARG A 332 30.47 -16.52 7.05
C ARG A 332 30.20 -18.01 7.29
N ALA A 333 28.94 -18.41 7.45
CA ALA A 333 28.53 -19.79 7.70
C ALA A 333 28.89 -20.72 6.52
N ILE A 334 28.58 -20.30 5.29
CA ILE A 334 28.87 -21.09 4.08
C ILE A 334 30.38 -21.18 3.80
N LEU A 335 31.17 -20.15 4.14
CA LEU A 335 32.64 -20.23 4.08
C LEU A 335 33.21 -21.21 5.11
N ASP A 336 32.70 -21.22 6.34
CA ASP A 336 33.12 -22.16 7.39
C ASP A 336 32.79 -23.60 7.00
N GLN A 337 31.56 -23.88 6.55
CA GLN A 337 31.16 -25.20 6.02
C GLN A 337 31.96 -25.62 4.78
N ALA A 338 32.40 -24.68 3.95
CA ALA A 338 33.26 -24.94 2.79
C ALA A 338 34.76 -25.14 3.14
N GLY A 339 35.14 -25.04 4.42
CA GLY A 339 36.52 -25.21 4.90
C GLY A 339 37.41 -23.96 4.81
N PHE A 340 36.83 -22.78 4.63
CA PHE A 340 37.54 -21.50 4.52
C PHE A 340 37.42 -20.67 5.82
N GLY A 341 37.62 -21.34 6.96
CA GLY A 341 37.52 -20.73 8.29
C GLY A 341 38.46 -19.55 8.52
N ASP A 342 39.64 -19.58 7.89
CA ASP A 342 40.70 -18.58 8.04
C ASP A 342 40.50 -17.32 7.17
N VAL A 343 39.53 -17.33 6.24
CA VAL A 343 39.22 -16.17 5.38
C VAL A 343 38.35 -15.21 6.19
N GLY A 344 38.82 -14.00 6.45
CA GLY A 344 38.06 -12.99 7.21
C GLY A 344 36.83 -12.50 6.42
N VAL A 345 35.71 -12.24 7.09
CA VAL A 345 34.46 -11.76 6.47
C VAL A 345 34.02 -10.50 7.18
N TYR A 346 33.85 -9.39 6.46
CA TYR A 346 33.60 -8.08 7.05
C TYR A 346 32.38 -7.38 6.43
N ARG A 347 31.52 -6.83 7.29
CA ARG A 347 30.38 -5.95 6.96
C ARG A 347 30.80 -4.47 7.03
N MET A 348 29.97 -3.56 6.52
CA MET A 348 30.34 -2.14 6.32
C MET A 348 30.02 -1.21 7.51
N SER A 349 29.60 -1.75 8.65
CA SER A 349 29.33 -0.99 9.88
C SER A 349 29.76 -1.77 11.11
N SER A 350 30.15 -1.05 12.17
CA SER A 350 30.29 -1.60 13.53
C SER A 350 28.94 -1.77 14.23
N GLU A 351 27.91 -1.02 13.82
CA GLU A 351 26.54 -1.11 14.36
C GLU A 351 25.71 -2.16 13.60
N ARG A 352 24.63 -2.66 14.20
CA ARG A 352 23.75 -3.67 13.59
C ARG A 352 23.08 -3.15 12.31
N ILE A 353 23.32 -3.79 11.18
CA ILE A 353 22.65 -3.50 9.90
C ILE A 353 21.40 -4.39 9.79
N GLY A 354 20.29 -3.89 10.35
CA GLY A 354 19.02 -4.61 10.49
C GLY A 354 18.22 -4.83 9.19
N CYS A 355 17.02 -5.39 9.32
CA CYS A 355 16.08 -5.57 8.21
C CYS A 355 14.68 -5.81 8.76
N SER A 356 13.71 -4.93 8.43
CA SER A 356 12.36 -4.96 9.01
C SER A 356 11.62 -6.29 8.84
N LEU A 357 11.84 -7.03 7.74
CA LEU A 357 11.29 -8.38 7.57
C LEU A 357 11.98 -9.43 8.47
N ALA A 358 13.29 -9.33 8.67
CA ALA A 358 14.01 -10.24 9.55
C ALA A 358 13.68 -9.98 11.02
N ASP A 359 13.54 -8.70 11.40
CA ASP A 359 13.11 -8.29 12.74
C ASP A 359 11.65 -8.70 13.00
N ALA A 360 10.74 -8.57 12.02
CA ALA A 360 9.38 -9.09 12.12
C ALA A 360 9.32 -10.62 12.30
N ALA A 361 10.18 -11.37 11.61
CA ALA A 361 10.26 -12.83 11.73
C ALA A 361 10.91 -13.31 13.05
N ALA A 362 11.58 -12.42 13.79
CA ALA A 362 12.12 -12.68 15.13
C ALA A 362 11.11 -12.41 16.25
N THR A 363 9.89 -11.95 15.94
CA THR A 363 8.86 -11.63 16.94
C THR A 363 8.22 -12.87 17.57
N PRO A 364 7.76 -12.79 18.84
CA PRO A 364 6.96 -13.85 19.45
C PRO A 364 5.65 -14.15 18.70
N SER A 365 5.05 -13.16 18.02
CA SER A 365 3.87 -13.34 17.16
C SER A 365 4.16 -14.22 15.95
N TYR A 366 5.35 -14.12 15.34
CA TYR A 366 5.76 -15.01 14.25
C TYR A 366 5.91 -16.46 14.74
N MET A 367 6.46 -16.66 15.95
CA MET A 367 6.55 -17.99 16.56
C MET A 367 5.17 -18.57 16.92
N ASN A 368 4.25 -17.76 17.46
CA ASN A 368 2.86 -18.17 17.74
C ASN A 368 2.08 -18.58 16.47
N TYR A 369 2.35 -17.90 15.35
CA TYR A 369 1.81 -18.22 14.04
C TYR A 369 2.31 -19.60 13.56
N LEU A 370 3.60 -19.90 13.68
CA LEU A 370 4.16 -21.21 13.31
C LEU A 370 3.86 -22.33 14.31
N GLU A 371 3.63 -21.99 15.57
CA GLU A 371 3.02 -22.88 16.55
C GLU A 371 1.59 -23.30 16.16
N SER A 372 0.90 -22.55 15.30
CA SER A 372 -0.41 -22.94 14.76
C SER A 372 -0.24 -23.84 13.52
N ALA A 373 0.83 -23.61 12.74
CA ALA A 373 1.23 -24.46 11.62
C ALA A 373 1.64 -25.88 12.07
N SER A 374 2.39 -26.02 13.17
CA SER A 374 2.79 -27.34 13.70
C SER A 374 1.60 -28.17 14.23
N LYS A 375 0.48 -27.52 14.55
CA LYS A 375 -0.77 -28.15 15.02
C LYS A 375 -1.69 -28.59 13.86
N SER A 376 -1.32 -28.37 12.60
CA SER A 376 -2.13 -28.65 11.40
C SER A 376 -1.45 -29.54 10.33
N PRO A 377 -0.77 -30.66 10.69
CA PRO A 377 -0.05 -31.48 9.71
C PRO A 377 -0.98 -32.15 8.67
N PRO A 378 -0.54 -32.32 7.40
CA PRO A 378 0.76 -31.93 6.86
C PRO A 378 0.87 -30.40 6.68
N SER A 379 1.97 -29.83 7.15
CA SER A 379 2.27 -28.39 7.08
C SER A 379 3.67 -28.15 6.51
N LEU A 380 3.79 -27.17 5.62
CA LEU A 380 5.06 -26.65 5.10
C LEU A 380 5.14 -25.14 5.38
N HIS A 381 6.21 -24.72 6.05
CA HIS A 381 6.55 -23.32 6.23
C HIS A 381 7.41 -22.85 5.05
N VAL A 382 6.95 -21.82 4.35
CA VAL A 382 7.63 -21.20 3.20
C VAL A 382 8.16 -19.85 3.64
N ILE A 383 9.41 -19.81 4.10
CA ILE A 383 10.02 -18.60 4.67
C ILE A 383 10.73 -17.78 3.59
N TYR A 384 10.49 -16.47 3.56
CA TYR A 384 11.19 -15.58 2.65
C TYR A 384 12.67 -15.43 3.04
N ILE A 385 13.55 -15.34 2.02
CA ILE A 385 15.01 -15.26 2.22
C ILE A 385 15.44 -14.12 3.16
N ASN A 386 14.69 -13.01 3.18
CA ASN A 386 14.94 -11.80 3.97
C ASN A 386 14.60 -11.98 5.47
N THR A 387 15.24 -12.98 6.09
CA THR A 387 15.08 -13.38 7.50
C THR A 387 16.42 -13.89 8.04
N SER A 388 16.65 -13.82 9.36
CA SER A 388 17.91 -14.29 9.96
C SER A 388 18.12 -15.80 9.78
N LEU A 389 19.37 -16.25 9.85
CA LEU A 389 19.68 -17.69 9.84
C LEU A 389 19.17 -18.39 11.11
N GLU A 390 19.15 -17.66 12.23
CA GLU A 390 18.57 -18.07 13.51
C GLU A 390 17.07 -18.36 13.40
N THR A 391 16.27 -17.45 12.81
CA THR A 391 14.84 -17.71 12.57
C THR A 391 14.66 -18.92 11.66
N LYS A 392 15.44 -19.06 10.59
CA LYS A 392 15.40 -20.25 9.72
C LYS A 392 15.66 -21.54 10.50
N ALA A 393 16.63 -21.53 11.43
CA ALA A 393 16.96 -22.69 12.26
C ALA A 393 15.82 -23.06 13.22
N TYR A 394 15.37 -22.13 14.07
CA TYR A 394 14.30 -22.41 15.06
C TYR A 394 12.98 -22.81 14.40
N THR A 395 12.64 -22.19 13.27
CA THR A 395 11.39 -22.50 12.57
C THR A 395 11.44 -23.84 11.84
N HIS A 396 12.60 -24.26 11.30
CA HIS A 396 12.76 -25.59 10.70
C HIS A 396 12.61 -26.74 11.70
N GLU A 397 13.01 -26.55 12.96
CA GLU A 397 12.80 -27.56 14.02
C GLU A 397 11.34 -27.64 14.51
N LEU A 398 10.53 -26.60 14.32
CA LEU A 398 9.12 -26.55 14.71
C LEU A 398 8.17 -27.02 13.59
N VAL A 399 8.47 -26.65 12.35
CA VAL A 399 7.71 -27.01 11.14
C VAL A 399 8.68 -27.24 9.99
N PRO A 400 8.53 -28.30 9.18
CA PRO A 400 9.28 -28.47 7.94
C PRO A 400 9.29 -27.18 7.12
N THR A 401 10.49 -26.60 6.97
CA THR A 401 10.69 -25.24 6.42
C THR A 401 11.53 -25.27 5.15
N ILE A 402 11.08 -24.55 4.12
CA ILE A 402 11.83 -24.26 2.88
C ILE A 402 11.94 -22.75 2.69
N THR A 403 13.11 -22.27 2.25
CA THR A 403 13.30 -20.84 1.92
C THR A 403 12.72 -20.51 0.54
N CYS A 404 12.35 -19.26 0.29
CA CYS A 404 11.94 -18.78 -1.03
C CYS A 404 12.49 -17.38 -1.37
N THR A 405 12.39 -17.00 -2.64
CA THR A 405 12.67 -15.66 -3.17
C THR A 405 11.42 -15.10 -3.87
N SER A 406 11.33 -13.78 -4.10
CA SER A 406 10.27 -13.20 -4.93
C SER A 406 10.25 -13.73 -6.36
N SER A 407 11.38 -14.26 -6.84
CA SER A 407 11.52 -14.92 -8.13
C SER A 407 11.13 -16.41 -8.16
N ASN A 408 10.93 -17.07 -7.01
CA ASN A 408 10.59 -18.51 -6.95
C ASN A 408 9.33 -18.87 -6.16
N VAL A 409 8.83 -18.01 -5.25
CA VAL A 409 7.80 -18.37 -4.25
C VAL A 409 6.56 -19.03 -4.84
N VAL A 410 6.06 -18.54 -5.97
CA VAL A 410 4.86 -19.07 -6.65
C VAL A 410 5.10 -20.52 -7.10
N GLN A 411 6.25 -20.80 -7.69
CA GLN A 411 6.63 -22.14 -8.12
C GLN A 411 6.90 -23.07 -6.94
N THR A 412 7.55 -22.57 -5.88
CA THR A 412 7.76 -23.31 -4.62
C THR A 412 6.44 -23.77 -4.00
N ILE A 413 5.45 -22.90 -3.92
CA ILE A 413 4.12 -23.20 -3.36
C ILE A 413 3.35 -24.20 -4.24
N LEU A 414 3.28 -23.95 -5.55
CA LEU A 414 2.57 -24.83 -6.50
C LEU A 414 3.19 -26.23 -6.51
N GLN A 415 4.49 -26.35 -6.74
CA GLN A 415 5.16 -27.64 -6.82
C GLN A 415 5.04 -28.43 -5.51
N ALA A 416 5.11 -27.78 -4.34
CA ALA A 416 4.89 -28.45 -3.05
C ALA A 416 3.47 -29.00 -2.92
N PHE A 417 2.45 -28.19 -3.21
CA PHE A 417 1.05 -28.61 -3.15
C PHE A 417 0.71 -29.71 -4.17
N SER A 418 1.39 -29.74 -5.33
CA SER A 418 1.24 -30.83 -6.31
C SER A 418 1.89 -32.17 -5.90
N GLN A 419 2.82 -32.16 -4.93
CA GLN A 419 3.55 -33.35 -4.48
C GLN A 419 3.02 -33.94 -3.17
N VAL A 420 2.36 -33.13 -2.34
CA VAL A 420 1.87 -33.53 -1.01
C VAL A 420 0.36 -33.26 -0.92
N PRO A 421 -0.49 -34.30 -0.88
CA PRO A 421 -1.93 -34.13 -0.69
C PRO A 421 -2.26 -33.39 0.62
N ASP A 422 -3.32 -32.59 0.58
CA ASP A 422 -3.89 -31.85 1.71
C ASP A 422 -2.90 -30.94 2.47
N LEU A 423 -1.81 -30.52 1.81
CA LEU A 423 -0.73 -29.73 2.41
C LEU A 423 -1.17 -28.31 2.78
N ASN A 424 -1.11 -27.98 4.08
CA ASN A 424 -1.25 -26.63 4.59
C ASN A 424 0.06 -25.85 4.38
N ILE A 425 -0.02 -24.70 3.71
CA ILE A 425 1.15 -23.88 3.35
C ILE A 425 1.11 -22.59 4.17
N TRP A 426 2.18 -22.35 4.92
CA TRP A 426 2.30 -21.23 5.85
C TRP A 426 3.44 -20.31 5.39
N TYR A 427 3.08 -19.17 4.80
CA TYR A 427 4.04 -18.21 4.24
C TYR A 427 4.39 -17.07 5.21
N GLY A 428 5.62 -16.59 5.19
CA GLY A 428 6.00 -15.38 5.93
C GLY A 428 7.45 -14.93 5.67
N PRO A 429 7.86 -13.76 6.21
CA PRO A 429 7.10 -12.88 7.11
C PRO A 429 6.38 -11.72 6.41
N ASP A 430 6.51 -11.57 5.09
CA ASP A 430 5.97 -10.40 4.38
C ASP A 430 4.45 -10.54 4.11
N SER A 431 3.67 -9.67 4.74
CA SER A 431 2.20 -9.70 4.73
C SER A 431 1.61 -9.28 3.38
N TYR A 432 2.25 -8.33 2.69
CA TYR A 432 1.81 -7.89 1.37
C TYR A 432 2.08 -8.97 0.34
N MET A 433 3.28 -9.53 0.31
CA MET A 433 3.64 -10.63 -0.55
C MET A 433 2.75 -11.86 -0.29
N GLY A 434 2.42 -12.17 0.96
CA GLY A 434 1.46 -13.23 1.31
C GLY A 434 0.05 -12.98 0.74
N ALA A 435 -0.49 -11.78 0.92
CA ALA A 435 -1.78 -11.38 0.36
C ALA A 435 -1.78 -11.37 -1.18
N ASN A 436 -0.73 -10.83 -1.79
CA ASN A 436 -0.55 -10.71 -3.24
C ASN A 436 -0.40 -12.08 -3.91
N ILE A 437 0.28 -13.05 -3.29
CA ILE A 437 0.31 -14.45 -3.73
C ILE A 437 -1.10 -15.05 -3.70
N LYS A 438 -1.89 -14.77 -2.65
CA LYS A 438 -3.26 -15.28 -2.52
C LYS A 438 -4.20 -14.70 -3.58
N GLU A 439 -4.15 -13.40 -3.84
CA GLU A 439 -4.89 -12.74 -4.93
C GLU A 439 -4.42 -13.25 -6.30
N LEU A 440 -3.12 -13.48 -6.52
CA LEU A 440 -2.59 -14.06 -7.76
C LEU A 440 -3.20 -15.45 -8.02
N PHE A 441 -3.25 -16.32 -7.01
CA PHE A 441 -3.93 -17.62 -7.13
C PHE A 441 -5.44 -17.48 -7.32
N GLN A 442 -6.10 -16.51 -6.67
CA GLN A 442 -7.52 -16.21 -6.91
C GLN A 442 -7.78 -15.77 -8.37
N GLN A 443 -6.87 -14.99 -8.97
CA GLN A 443 -6.93 -14.65 -10.41
C GLN A 443 -6.66 -15.87 -11.30
N MET A 444 -5.73 -16.76 -10.92
CA MET A 444 -5.53 -18.04 -11.64
C MET A 444 -6.80 -18.91 -11.66
N THR A 445 -7.70 -18.84 -10.67
CA THR A 445 -9.00 -19.57 -10.73
C THR A 445 -9.97 -19.08 -11.83
N LYS A 446 -9.62 -17.99 -12.53
CA LYS A 446 -10.35 -17.38 -13.67
C LYS A 446 -9.68 -17.65 -15.02
N MET A 447 -8.46 -18.20 -15.04
CA MET A 447 -7.71 -18.52 -16.26
C MET A 447 -8.18 -19.85 -16.89
N THR A 448 -7.74 -20.12 -18.12
CA THR A 448 -7.89 -21.42 -18.75
C THR A 448 -6.96 -22.46 -18.12
N ASP A 449 -7.29 -23.75 -18.25
CA ASP A 449 -6.44 -24.83 -17.69
C ASP A 449 -5.11 -24.93 -18.45
N GLU A 450 -5.10 -24.57 -19.73
CA GLU A 450 -3.92 -24.42 -20.58
C GLU A 450 -2.97 -23.32 -20.08
N GLU A 451 -3.48 -22.10 -19.81
CA GLU A 451 -2.67 -21.01 -19.25
C GLU A 451 -2.14 -21.31 -17.84
N ILE A 452 -2.86 -22.14 -17.06
CA ILE A 452 -2.37 -22.60 -15.74
C ILE A 452 -1.27 -23.65 -15.91
N ALA A 453 -1.39 -24.55 -16.89
CA ALA A 453 -0.37 -25.54 -17.21
C ALA A 453 0.93 -24.90 -17.75
N GLU A 454 0.85 -23.77 -18.46
CA GLU A 454 2.01 -22.95 -18.83
C GLU A 454 2.75 -22.38 -17.60
N ILE A 455 2.04 -22.11 -16.50
CA ILE A 455 2.65 -21.68 -15.22
C ILE A 455 3.22 -22.89 -14.47
N HIS A 456 2.46 -23.97 -14.32
CA HIS A 456 2.93 -25.21 -13.69
C HIS A 456 2.10 -26.42 -14.18
N PRO A 457 2.72 -27.41 -14.86
CA PRO A 457 1.98 -28.43 -15.63
C PRO A 457 1.19 -29.45 -14.81
N ALA A 458 1.42 -29.52 -13.48
CA ALA A 458 0.63 -30.36 -12.58
C ALA A 458 -0.63 -29.66 -12.03
N HIS A 459 -0.90 -28.42 -12.45
CA HIS A 459 -2.06 -27.65 -11.98
C HIS A 459 -3.08 -27.36 -13.08
N ASN A 460 -4.32 -27.32 -12.62
CA ASN A 460 -5.50 -26.84 -13.31
C ASN A 460 -6.31 -25.94 -12.36
N ARG A 461 -7.33 -25.27 -12.87
CA ARG A 461 -8.18 -24.30 -12.17
C ARG A 461 -8.79 -24.84 -10.87
N ASP A 462 -9.16 -26.13 -10.84
CA ASP A 462 -9.76 -26.74 -9.66
C ASP A 462 -8.72 -27.13 -8.59
N SER A 463 -7.50 -27.52 -8.99
CA SER A 463 -6.39 -27.67 -8.04
C SER A 463 -5.98 -26.35 -7.38
N ILE A 464 -6.02 -25.22 -8.13
CA ILE A 464 -5.75 -23.89 -7.56
C ILE A 464 -6.87 -23.46 -6.60
N ARG A 465 -8.14 -23.78 -6.91
CA ARG A 465 -9.26 -23.60 -5.96
C ARG A 465 -9.07 -24.40 -4.67
N SER A 466 -8.50 -25.61 -4.78
CA SER A 466 -8.17 -26.45 -3.63
C SER A 466 -7.02 -25.88 -2.79
N LEU A 467 -6.02 -25.23 -3.41
CA LEU A 467 -4.89 -24.61 -2.70
C LEU A 467 -5.30 -23.39 -1.84
N LEU A 468 -6.23 -22.56 -2.31
CA LEU A 468 -6.62 -21.31 -1.65
C LEU A 468 -7.05 -21.39 -0.16
N PRO A 469 -7.82 -22.39 0.30
CA PRO A 469 -8.12 -22.56 1.73
C PRO A 469 -6.92 -23.03 2.55
N HIS A 470 -5.96 -23.75 1.95
CA HIS A 470 -4.75 -24.26 2.60
C HIS A 470 -3.59 -23.23 2.63
N LEU A 471 -3.72 -22.09 1.93
CA LEU A 471 -2.71 -21.03 1.93
C LEU A 471 -2.95 -20.03 3.07
N HIS A 472 -2.10 -20.14 4.09
CA HIS A 472 -1.97 -19.21 5.22
C HIS A 472 -0.77 -18.29 5.01
N PHE A 473 -0.83 -17.06 5.51
CA PHE A 473 0.29 -16.12 5.53
C PHE A 473 0.29 -15.29 6.81
N TYR A 474 1.48 -14.89 7.28
CA TYR A 474 1.65 -13.99 8.43
C TYR A 474 1.17 -12.58 8.11
N GLN A 475 0.64 -11.85 9.11
CA GLN A 475 -0.05 -10.56 8.89
C GLN A 475 0.66 -9.34 9.51
N ASP A 476 1.66 -9.54 10.37
CA ASP A 476 2.31 -8.47 11.15
C ASP A 476 3.79 -8.25 10.74
N GLY A 477 4.09 -8.32 9.44
CA GLY A 477 5.44 -8.08 8.91
C GLY A 477 5.42 -7.42 7.53
N THR A 478 6.13 -6.31 7.35
CA THR A 478 6.12 -5.54 6.09
C THR A 478 7.51 -5.00 5.75
N CYS A 479 7.88 -5.06 4.47
CA CYS A 479 9.07 -4.38 3.97
C CYS A 479 8.86 -2.86 3.96
N ILE A 480 9.60 -2.13 4.80
CA ILE A 480 9.49 -0.66 4.93
C ILE A 480 9.69 0.08 3.60
N VAL A 481 10.53 -0.46 2.71
CA VAL A 481 10.79 0.09 1.37
C VAL A 481 9.56 -0.03 0.47
N HIS A 482 8.94 -1.21 0.43
CA HIS A 482 7.79 -1.45 -0.44
C HIS A 482 6.48 -0.89 0.12
N HIS A 483 6.37 -0.71 1.45
CA HIS A 483 5.25 -0.01 2.10
C HIS A 483 5.01 1.42 1.56
N LEU A 484 6.04 2.06 0.99
CA LEU A 484 5.97 3.41 0.43
C LEU A 484 5.16 3.51 -0.88
N PHE A 485 4.85 2.39 -1.55
CA PHE A 485 4.00 2.35 -2.75
C PHE A 485 2.50 2.24 -2.39
N GLY A 486 2.05 3.04 -1.44
CA GLY A 486 0.65 3.09 -0.98
C GLY A 486 -0.25 4.04 -1.77
N HIS A 487 -1.45 4.32 -1.23
CA HIS A 487 -2.53 5.08 -1.87
C HIS A 487 -2.08 6.35 -2.61
N GLU A 488 -1.35 7.27 -1.96
CA GLU A 488 -0.89 8.54 -2.58
C GLU A 488 -0.11 8.31 -3.88
N VAL A 489 0.75 7.28 -3.89
CA VAL A 489 1.52 6.89 -5.06
C VAL A 489 0.61 6.30 -6.14
N VAL A 490 -0.31 5.41 -5.76
CA VAL A 490 -1.26 4.76 -6.68
C VAL A 490 -2.21 5.77 -7.32
N GLU A 491 -2.72 6.73 -6.54
CA GLU A 491 -3.57 7.84 -6.98
C GLU A 491 -2.82 8.73 -7.98
N LYS A 492 -1.60 9.18 -7.63
CA LYS A 492 -0.73 9.96 -8.51
C LYS A 492 -0.33 9.22 -9.80
N ILE A 493 -0.15 7.90 -9.76
CA ILE A 493 0.04 7.07 -10.97
C ILE A 493 -1.25 7.06 -11.83
N ASN A 494 -2.42 6.86 -11.23
CA ASN A 494 -3.70 6.87 -11.96
C ASN A 494 -4.02 8.25 -12.58
N GLU A 495 -3.59 9.33 -11.94
CA GLU A 495 -3.75 10.71 -12.42
C GLU A 495 -2.81 11.04 -13.58
N MET A 496 -1.52 10.75 -13.44
CA MET A 496 -0.47 11.29 -14.32
C MET A 496 0.20 10.25 -15.24
N TYR A 497 0.11 8.95 -14.93
CA TYR A 497 0.89 7.86 -15.54
C TYR A 497 0.05 6.62 -15.94
N CYS A 498 -1.28 6.75 -16.07
CA CYS A 498 -2.22 5.65 -16.40
C CYS A 498 -2.08 5.06 -17.82
N ASP A 499 -1.33 5.76 -18.68
CA ASP A 499 -0.89 5.40 -20.03
C ASP A 499 0.59 4.91 -20.09
N ALA A 500 1.32 4.95 -18.98
CA ALA A 500 2.68 4.45 -18.87
C ALA A 500 2.72 2.91 -18.68
N PHE A 501 3.92 2.33 -18.83
CA PHE A 501 4.17 0.94 -18.44
C PHE A 501 4.33 0.83 -16.93
N LEU A 502 3.48 0.04 -16.26
CA LEU A 502 3.48 -0.08 -14.79
C LEU A 502 4.15 -1.38 -14.34
N THR A 503 5.14 -1.26 -13.46
CA THR A 503 5.89 -2.40 -12.92
C THR A 503 5.76 -2.44 -11.40
N ALA A 504 5.64 -3.64 -10.81
CA ALA A 504 5.56 -3.80 -9.35
C ALA A 504 6.28 -5.06 -8.84
N HIS A 505 6.93 -4.92 -7.68
CA HIS A 505 7.44 -6.05 -6.91
C HIS A 505 6.30 -6.80 -6.18
N LEU A 506 6.49 -8.06 -5.79
CA LEU A 506 5.48 -8.80 -5.01
C LEU A 506 5.27 -8.27 -3.59
N GLU A 507 6.21 -7.49 -3.05
CA GLU A 507 6.16 -6.92 -1.68
C GLU A 507 5.33 -5.61 -1.58
N VAL A 508 4.81 -5.06 -2.68
CA VAL A 508 4.07 -3.78 -2.64
C VAL A 508 2.67 -3.92 -2.03
N PRO A 509 2.11 -2.86 -1.41
CA PRO A 509 0.70 -2.80 -1.02
C PRO A 509 -0.27 -3.27 -2.12
N GLY A 510 -1.34 -3.95 -1.69
CA GLY A 510 -2.31 -4.60 -2.59
C GLY A 510 -2.96 -3.68 -3.63
N GLU A 511 -2.99 -2.37 -3.36
CA GLU A 511 -3.43 -1.31 -4.28
C GLU A 511 -2.47 -1.14 -5.48
N MET A 512 -1.15 -1.01 -5.25
CA MET A 512 -0.14 -0.93 -6.31
C MET A 512 -0.01 -2.27 -7.05
N PHE A 513 -0.11 -3.40 -6.33
CA PHE A 513 -0.18 -4.73 -6.93
C PHE A 513 -1.39 -4.85 -7.88
N SER A 514 -2.57 -4.41 -7.45
CA SER A 514 -3.80 -4.47 -8.26
C SER A 514 -3.71 -3.59 -9.51
N LEU A 515 -3.17 -2.37 -9.38
CA LEU A 515 -2.94 -1.46 -10.49
C LEU A 515 -1.95 -2.04 -11.52
N ALA A 516 -0.83 -2.61 -11.06
CA ALA A 516 0.14 -3.25 -11.93
C ALA A 516 -0.38 -4.58 -12.55
N MET A 517 -1.26 -5.32 -11.86
CA MET A 517 -1.94 -6.49 -12.42
C MET A 517 -2.98 -6.10 -13.48
N GLU A 518 -3.66 -4.95 -13.35
CA GLU A 518 -4.53 -4.42 -14.40
C GLU A 518 -3.71 -3.98 -15.63
N ALA A 519 -2.63 -3.23 -15.42
CA ALA A 519 -1.70 -2.91 -16.49
C ALA A 519 -1.14 -4.19 -17.17
N LYS A 520 -0.84 -5.25 -16.41
CA LYS A 520 -0.42 -6.55 -16.92
C LYS A 520 -1.49 -7.24 -17.78
N ARG A 521 -2.78 -7.18 -17.41
CA ARG A 521 -3.90 -7.65 -18.26
C ARG A 521 -3.96 -6.89 -19.58
N ARG A 522 -3.76 -5.57 -19.55
CA ARG A 522 -3.63 -4.68 -20.73
C ARG A 522 -2.30 -4.85 -21.51
N GLY A 523 -1.39 -5.75 -21.11
CA GLY A 523 -0.04 -5.86 -21.70
C GLY A 523 0.88 -4.66 -21.46
N MET A 524 0.44 -3.72 -20.61
CA MET A 524 1.11 -2.48 -20.21
C MET A 524 1.84 -2.62 -18.86
N GLY A 525 2.01 -3.83 -18.32
CA GLY A 525 2.67 -3.96 -17.03
C GLY A 525 3.15 -5.37 -16.67
N VAL A 526 3.86 -5.43 -15.55
CA VAL A 526 4.44 -6.65 -14.99
C VAL A 526 4.40 -6.63 -13.46
N VAL A 527 4.20 -7.81 -12.88
CA VAL A 527 4.29 -8.04 -11.45
C VAL A 527 5.12 -9.31 -11.23
N GLY A 528 6.11 -9.23 -10.34
CA GLY A 528 7.06 -10.32 -10.05
C GLY A 528 8.27 -9.85 -9.24
N SER A 529 9.43 -10.43 -9.53
CA SER A 529 10.71 -10.03 -8.93
C SER A 529 11.42 -8.92 -9.71
N THR A 530 12.45 -8.33 -9.10
CA THR A 530 13.50 -7.49 -9.70
C THR A 530 13.87 -7.90 -11.13
N GLN A 531 14.15 -9.19 -11.36
CA GLN A 531 14.54 -9.69 -12.68
C GLN A 531 13.37 -9.63 -13.68
N ASN A 532 12.14 -9.96 -13.26
CA ASN A 532 10.98 -9.92 -14.15
C ASN A 532 10.64 -8.48 -14.58
N ILE A 533 10.88 -7.50 -13.72
CA ILE A 533 10.76 -6.07 -14.05
C ILE A 533 11.80 -5.67 -15.10
N LEU A 534 13.06 -6.06 -14.91
CA LEU A 534 14.14 -5.79 -15.86
C LEU A 534 13.92 -6.46 -17.22
N ASP A 535 13.51 -7.74 -17.23
CA ASP A 535 13.21 -8.51 -18.44
C ASP A 535 12.07 -7.86 -19.24
N PHE A 536 11.02 -7.41 -18.56
CA PHE A 536 9.89 -6.71 -19.17
C PHE A 536 10.30 -5.37 -19.81
N ILE A 537 11.11 -4.57 -19.11
CA ILE A 537 11.65 -3.31 -19.66
C ILE A 537 12.48 -3.60 -20.92
N ASN A 538 13.41 -4.56 -20.85
CA ASN A 538 14.24 -4.96 -21.98
C ASN A 538 13.39 -5.44 -23.18
N GLN A 539 12.35 -6.25 -22.94
CA GLN A 539 11.44 -6.73 -23.98
C GLN A 539 10.71 -5.57 -24.68
N ARG A 540 10.11 -4.65 -23.91
CA ARG A 540 9.39 -3.48 -24.47
C ARG A 540 10.32 -2.53 -25.23
N VAL A 541 11.57 -2.38 -24.78
CA VAL A 541 12.60 -1.58 -25.49
C VAL A 541 13.02 -2.25 -26.79
N GLN A 542 13.21 -3.58 -26.80
CA GLN A 542 13.51 -4.31 -28.03
C GLN A 542 12.36 -4.24 -29.04
N GLU A 543 11.10 -4.40 -28.60
CA GLU A 543 9.91 -4.26 -29.45
C GLU A 543 9.72 -2.84 -30.02
N ALA A 544 10.34 -1.80 -29.43
CA ALA A 544 10.39 -0.48 -30.03
C ALA A 544 11.55 -0.34 -31.05
N LEU A 545 12.71 -0.92 -30.77
CA LEU A 545 13.85 -1.01 -31.70
C LEU A 545 13.46 -1.77 -32.98
N ASP A 546 12.81 -2.93 -32.83
CA ASP A 546 12.37 -3.79 -33.94
C ASP A 546 11.32 -3.12 -34.83
N ARG A 547 10.51 -2.19 -34.28
CA ARG A 547 9.59 -1.36 -35.06
C ARG A 547 10.30 -0.26 -35.85
N ASN A 548 11.50 0.16 -35.44
CA ASN A 548 12.30 1.24 -36.02
C ASN A 548 11.50 2.54 -36.29
N VAL A 549 10.74 2.97 -35.28
CA VAL A 549 9.98 4.24 -35.27
C VAL A 549 10.40 5.03 -34.03
N ASN A 550 10.49 6.37 -34.13
CA ASN A 550 10.72 7.23 -32.97
C ASN A 550 9.67 6.92 -31.89
N ASP A 551 10.08 6.73 -30.63
CA ASP A 551 9.16 6.36 -29.55
C ASP A 551 9.62 6.89 -28.19
N HIS A 552 8.69 7.02 -27.24
CA HIS A 552 8.97 7.50 -25.88
C HIS A 552 8.36 6.54 -24.84
N LEU A 553 9.10 5.49 -24.49
CA LEU A 553 8.63 4.47 -23.56
C LEU A 553 8.79 4.96 -22.11
N GLN A 554 7.68 5.18 -21.41
CA GLN A 554 7.67 5.61 -20.01
C GLN A 554 7.35 4.42 -19.09
N PHE A 555 8.18 4.17 -18.07
CA PHE A 555 8.05 3.05 -17.13
C PHE A 555 7.99 3.54 -15.68
N VAL A 556 6.98 3.13 -14.92
CA VAL A 556 6.87 3.42 -13.48
C VAL A 556 7.42 2.24 -12.67
N LEU A 557 8.36 2.52 -11.76
CA LEU A 557 9.01 1.51 -10.91
C LEU A 557 8.35 1.36 -9.52
N GLY A 558 7.46 0.38 -9.36
CA GLY A 558 6.96 -0.09 -8.06
C GLY A 558 7.92 -1.06 -7.36
N THR A 559 9.19 -0.68 -7.21
CA THR A 559 10.28 -1.52 -6.68
C THR A 559 11.45 -0.65 -6.18
N GLU A 560 12.36 -1.21 -5.38
CA GLU A 560 13.51 -0.48 -4.83
C GLU A 560 14.42 0.14 -5.92
N SER A 561 14.84 1.39 -5.68
CA SER A 561 15.61 2.23 -6.61
C SER A 561 17.05 1.77 -6.85
N GLY A 562 17.59 0.85 -6.04
CA GLY A 562 18.90 0.22 -6.32
C GLY A 562 18.96 -0.49 -7.69
N MET A 563 17.81 -0.71 -8.34
CA MET A 563 17.72 -1.14 -9.73
C MET A 563 18.16 -0.11 -10.77
N VAL A 564 18.26 1.18 -10.45
CA VAL A 564 18.51 2.28 -11.42
C VAL A 564 19.70 1.98 -12.34
N THR A 565 20.88 1.70 -11.77
CA THR A 565 22.09 1.47 -12.56
C THR A 565 21.97 0.24 -13.46
N ALA A 566 21.31 -0.82 -12.98
CA ALA A 566 21.09 -2.05 -13.74
C ALA A 566 20.14 -1.82 -14.93
N ILE A 567 19.02 -1.11 -14.71
CA ILE A 567 18.06 -0.75 -15.76
C ILE A 567 18.74 0.15 -16.80
N VAL A 568 19.40 1.23 -16.38
CA VAL A 568 20.08 2.17 -17.29
C VAL A 568 21.20 1.46 -18.08
N ALA A 569 21.98 0.59 -17.45
CA ALA A 569 23.06 -0.16 -18.13
C ALA A 569 22.56 -1.28 -19.07
N ALA A 570 21.33 -1.78 -18.88
CA ALA A 570 20.67 -2.69 -19.82
C ALA A 570 20.07 -1.90 -21.00
N VAL A 571 19.25 -0.89 -20.73
CA VAL A 571 18.58 -0.05 -21.74
C VAL A 571 19.60 0.63 -22.66
N ARG A 572 20.67 1.24 -22.12
CA ARG A 572 21.73 1.87 -22.95
C ARG A 572 22.44 0.85 -23.87
N ARG A 573 22.53 -0.41 -23.47
CA ARG A 573 23.15 -1.48 -24.28
C ARG A 573 22.28 -1.85 -25.48
N LEU A 574 20.97 -1.99 -25.26
CA LEU A 574 19.99 -2.21 -26.32
C LEU A 574 19.98 -1.03 -27.30
N LEU A 575 19.82 0.20 -26.78
CA LEU A 575 19.82 1.42 -27.60
C LEU A 575 21.15 1.65 -28.36
N ALA A 576 22.30 1.23 -27.80
CA ALA A 576 23.58 1.28 -28.49
C ALA A 576 23.69 0.23 -29.62
N SER A 577 23.12 -0.96 -29.47
CA SER A 577 23.12 -1.99 -30.52
C SER A 577 22.32 -1.56 -31.76
N GLY A 578 21.22 -0.81 -31.58
CA GLY A 578 20.42 -0.28 -32.69
C GLY A 578 21.11 0.83 -33.53
N LYS A 579 22.19 1.44 -33.03
CA LYS A 579 22.89 2.54 -33.74
C LYS A 579 23.64 2.13 -35.01
N SER A 580 23.76 0.83 -35.30
CA SER A 580 24.50 0.32 -36.46
C SER A 580 23.90 0.68 -37.83
N SER A 581 22.67 1.21 -37.87
CA SER A 581 22.03 1.69 -39.09
C SER A 581 21.97 3.22 -39.15
N SER A 582 22.61 3.80 -40.15
CA SER A 582 22.60 5.24 -40.40
C SER A 582 21.20 5.73 -40.79
N GLY A 583 20.45 6.26 -39.84
CA GLY A 583 19.04 6.65 -40.01
C GLY A 583 18.07 5.97 -39.05
N GLY A 584 18.56 5.14 -38.12
CA GLY A 584 17.74 4.48 -37.10
C GLY A 584 16.94 5.44 -36.20
N ALA A 585 15.83 4.92 -35.68
CA ALA A 585 14.84 5.67 -34.89
C ALA A 585 15.37 6.27 -33.58
N LYS A 586 14.83 7.44 -33.23
CA LYS A 586 15.08 8.11 -31.94
C LYS A 586 14.14 7.56 -30.86
N ILE A 587 14.60 6.53 -30.15
CA ILE A 587 13.88 5.98 -29.00
C ILE A 587 14.41 6.63 -27.71
N LYS A 588 13.48 7.14 -26.91
CA LYS A 588 13.67 7.64 -25.56
C LYS A 588 13.03 6.65 -24.58
N VAL A 589 13.69 6.38 -23.46
CA VAL A 589 13.20 5.47 -22.41
C VAL A 589 13.21 6.22 -21.07
N GLU A 590 12.05 6.63 -20.60
CA GLU A 590 11.89 7.38 -19.36
C GLU A 590 11.56 6.42 -18.21
N ILE A 591 12.49 6.31 -17.27
CA ILE A 591 12.32 5.54 -16.04
C ILE A 591 11.83 6.51 -14.97
N VAL A 592 10.57 6.34 -14.57
CA VAL A 592 9.87 7.16 -13.57
C VAL A 592 9.99 6.51 -12.20
N PHE A 593 10.48 7.27 -11.23
CA PHE A 593 10.55 6.85 -9.84
C PHE A 593 9.34 7.44 -9.12
N PRO A 594 8.36 6.63 -8.67
CA PRO A 594 7.21 7.15 -7.95
C PRO A 594 7.61 7.54 -6.52
N VAL A 595 8.24 8.71 -6.40
CA VAL A 595 8.87 9.26 -5.19
C VAL A 595 8.39 10.69 -4.93
N SER A 596 8.24 11.11 -3.66
CA SER A 596 7.72 12.45 -3.37
C SER A 596 8.76 13.55 -3.60
N SER A 597 8.35 14.67 -4.19
CA SER A 597 9.22 15.83 -4.45
C SER A 597 9.45 16.72 -3.23
N ASP A 598 8.61 16.64 -2.19
CA ASP A 598 8.73 17.38 -0.92
C ASP A 598 9.96 16.98 -0.05
N SER A 599 10.75 16.04 -0.53
CA SER A 599 11.70 15.24 0.24
C SER A 599 13.09 15.88 0.39
N MET A 600 13.13 17.13 0.85
CA MET A 600 14.35 17.91 1.08
C MET A 600 14.63 18.10 2.59
N THR A 601 15.14 17.05 3.25
CA THR A 601 15.71 17.18 4.60
C THR A 601 16.92 18.11 4.61
N ILE A 602 17.03 18.96 5.64
CA ILE A 602 18.25 19.72 5.95
C ILE A 602 18.85 19.12 7.22
N THR A 603 19.78 18.18 7.07
CA THR A 603 20.45 17.55 8.22
C THR A 603 21.67 18.34 8.66
N SER A 604 21.62 18.94 9.86
CA SER A 604 22.83 19.31 10.60
C SER A 604 23.44 18.04 11.22
N PRO A 605 24.74 17.75 11.03
CA PRO A 605 25.36 16.60 11.66
C PRO A 605 25.55 16.80 13.17
N ASN A 606 25.61 15.68 13.91
CA ASN A 606 25.88 15.56 15.36
C ASN A 606 24.70 15.86 16.32
N SER A 607 23.75 14.92 16.42
CA SER A 607 22.89 14.78 17.60
C SER A 607 22.61 13.30 17.92
N SER A 608 23.29 12.77 18.94
CA SER A 608 23.01 11.46 19.54
C SER A 608 21.93 11.60 20.61
N VAL A 609 20.87 10.79 20.56
CA VAL A 609 19.77 10.81 21.54
C VAL A 609 19.83 9.56 22.42
N THR A 610 19.85 9.73 23.74
CA THR A 610 19.80 8.65 24.73
C THR A 610 18.49 8.67 25.51
N MET A 611 17.91 7.48 25.72
CA MET A 611 16.63 7.26 26.42
C MET A 611 16.77 6.08 27.39
N GLY A 612 17.49 6.29 28.50
CA GLY A 612 17.78 5.26 29.49
C GLY A 612 18.74 4.17 28.99
N ASP A 613 18.73 3.01 29.66
CA ASP A 613 19.68 1.91 29.45
C ASP A 613 19.42 1.07 28.17
N ILE A 614 18.50 1.48 27.30
CA ILE A 614 18.20 0.80 26.03
C ILE A 614 18.69 1.65 24.86
N ILE A 615 19.82 1.23 24.29
CA ILE A 615 20.36 1.83 23.05
C ILE A 615 19.54 1.28 21.88
N LEU A 616 18.59 2.07 21.38
CA LEU A 616 18.01 1.85 20.05
C LEU A 616 19.09 2.18 19.00
N PRO A 617 19.40 1.27 18.05
CA PRO A 617 20.34 1.57 16.98
C PRO A 617 19.79 2.69 16.10
N VAL A 618 20.59 3.74 15.88
CA VAL A 618 20.19 4.90 15.10
C VAL A 618 20.18 4.52 13.62
N ILE A 619 18.99 4.23 13.08
CA ILE A 619 18.82 3.97 11.64
C ILE A 619 19.25 5.25 10.90
N PRO A 620 20.30 5.21 10.03
CA PRO A 620 20.78 6.43 9.40
C PRO A 620 19.75 7.02 8.44
N GLY A 621 19.44 8.30 8.63
CA GLY A 621 18.58 9.07 7.73
C GLY A 621 19.27 9.33 6.38
N VAL A 622 18.46 9.55 5.35
CA VAL A 622 18.95 9.92 4.01
C VAL A 622 19.57 11.32 3.99
N ALA A 623 20.53 11.52 3.08
CA ALA A 623 21.21 12.81 2.94
C ALA A 623 20.33 13.85 2.22
N SER A 624 20.58 15.12 2.51
CA SER A 624 19.91 16.27 1.90
C SER A 624 19.95 16.20 0.37
N GLY A 625 18.78 16.11 -0.28
CA GLY A 625 18.64 16.02 -1.73
C GLY A 625 18.40 14.62 -2.31
N GLU A 626 18.34 13.57 -1.47
CA GLU A 626 18.14 12.19 -1.92
C GLU A 626 16.67 11.73 -1.96
N GLY A 627 15.71 12.66 -1.95
CA GLY A 627 14.32 12.41 -2.35
C GLY A 627 13.48 11.50 -1.44
N CYS A 628 13.99 11.10 -0.27
CA CYS A 628 13.34 10.12 0.60
C CYS A 628 12.52 10.78 1.73
N SER A 629 11.22 10.93 1.49
CA SER A 629 10.20 11.15 2.52
C SER A 629 9.77 9.80 3.13
N ILE A 630 9.16 9.84 4.32
CA ILE A 630 8.43 8.71 4.89
C ILE A 630 7.05 8.49 4.23
N HIS A 631 6.53 9.46 3.48
CA HIS A 631 5.22 9.42 2.79
C HIS A 631 5.37 9.92 1.35
N GLY A 632 4.94 9.09 0.39
CA GLY A 632 5.38 9.15 -1.01
C GLY A 632 6.89 8.92 -1.11
N GLY A 633 7.32 7.76 -1.60
CA GLY A 633 8.63 7.21 -1.21
C GLY A 633 9.85 8.06 -1.56
N CYS A 634 11.02 7.64 -1.07
CA CYS A 634 11.94 7.06 -2.04
C CYS A 634 12.16 5.60 -1.64
N ALA A 635 12.07 4.68 -2.60
CA ALA A 635 12.26 3.27 -2.32
C ALA A 635 13.78 3.01 -2.23
N SER A 636 14.37 3.28 -1.07
CA SER A 636 15.77 2.98 -0.74
C SER A 636 15.82 2.44 0.69
N CYS A 637 16.39 1.26 0.90
CA CYS A 637 16.51 0.66 2.22
C CYS A 637 17.54 1.44 3.05
N PRO A 638 17.16 2.05 4.21
CA PRO A 638 18.10 2.83 5.01
C PRO A 638 19.22 1.95 5.59
N TYR A 639 18.92 0.68 5.90
CA TYR A 639 19.93 -0.30 6.31
C TYR A 639 20.93 -0.60 5.17
N MET A 640 20.49 -0.68 3.91
CA MET A 640 21.42 -0.85 2.79
C MET A 640 22.32 0.37 2.61
N LYS A 641 21.81 1.59 2.83
CA LYS A 641 22.60 2.83 2.80
C LYS A 641 23.67 2.94 3.90
N MET A 642 23.68 2.07 4.91
CA MET A 642 24.81 1.95 5.85
C MET A 642 26.11 1.48 5.15
N ASN A 643 25.99 0.85 3.98
CA ASN A 643 27.10 0.33 3.18
C ASN A 643 27.71 1.41 2.28
N THR A 644 28.34 2.43 2.86
CA THR A 644 28.92 3.55 2.11
C THR A 644 30.24 3.20 1.42
N LEU A 645 30.60 3.94 0.37
CA LEU A 645 31.94 3.86 -0.27
C LEU A 645 33.06 4.14 0.74
N SER A 646 32.86 5.13 1.61
CA SER A 646 33.81 5.51 2.65
C SER A 646 34.04 4.37 3.65
N SER A 647 32.98 3.69 4.06
CA SER A 647 33.05 2.48 4.91
C SER A 647 33.84 1.37 4.22
N LEU A 648 33.54 1.08 2.95
CA LEU A 648 34.25 0.06 2.17
C LEU A 648 35.75 0.36 2.05
N LEU A 649 36.10 1.59 1.69
CA LEU A 649 37.51 2.01 1.60
C LEU A 649 38.20 1.94 2.96
N GLN A 650 37.59 2.46 4.03
CA GLN A 650 38.14 2.39 5.39
C GLN A 650 38.42 0.93 5.81
N VAL A 651 37.41 0.06 5.68
CA VAL A 651 37.50 -1.36 6.05
C VAL A 651 38.58 -2.08 5.22
N CYS A 652 38.67 -1.82 3.91
CA CYS A 652 39.75 -2.37 3.08
C CYS A 652 41.14 -1.80 3.46
N HIS A 653 41.26 -0.50 3.76
CA HIS A 653 42.51 0.11 4.20
C HIS A 653 42.98 -0.38 5.58
N GLN A 654 42.08 -0.87 6.43
CA GLN A 654 42.39 -1.33 7.80
C GLN A 654 42.61 -2.85 7.93
N MET A 655 42.51 -3.64 6.85
CA MET A 655 42.93 -5.07 6.84
C MET A 655 44.45 -5.25 6.56
N PRO A 656 45.13 -6.26 7.13
CA PRO A 656 44.72 -7.05 8.29
C PRO A 656 44.56 -6.16 9.53
N ASP A 657 43.65 -6.53 10.44
CA ASP A 657 43.34 -5.71 11.62
C ASP A 657 44.38 -5.87 12.74
N GLU A 658 45.61 -5.43 12.48
CA GLU A 658 46.75 -5.49 13.42
C GLU A 658 46.53 -4.67 14.71
N LYS A 659 45.47 -3.86 14.76
CA LYS A 659 45.18 -2.93 15.86
C LYS A 659 43.80 -3.13 16.51
N ASN A 660 43.06 -4.15 16.09
CA ASN A 660 41.71 -4.46 16.58
C ASN A 660 40.71 -3.27 16.43
N ILE A 661 40.81 -2.54 15.32
CA ILE A 661 40.00 -1.36 14.96
C ILE A 661 38.71 -1.77 14.22
N ILE A 662 38.79 -2.78 13.34
CA ILE A 662 37.66 -3.28 12.54
C ILE A 662 37.10 -4.62 13.05
N ALA A 663 37.52 -5.09 14.22
CA ALA A 663 36.95 -6.29 14.86
C ALA A 663 35.41 -6.23 15.00
N ALA A 664 34.82 -5.06 15.28
CA ALA A 664 33.37 -4.86 15.32
C ALA A 664 32.68 -4.96 13.94
N TYR A 665 33.45 -4.91 12.86
CA TYR A 665 33.01 -5.07 11.47
C TYR A 665 33.18 -6.51 10.98
N GLU A 666 33.80 -7.43 11.74
CA GLU A 666 33.81 -8.86 11.37
C GLU A 666 32.40 -9.43 11.47
N ALA A 667 31.99 -10.26 10.51
CA ALA A 667 30.69 -10.93 10.54
C ALA A 667 30.67 -12.03 11.60
N GLU A 668 29.66 -12.02 12.47
CA GLU A 668 29.61 -12.94 13.60
C GLU A 668 29.58 -14.42 13.18
N ARG A 669 30.25 -15.26 13.97
CA ARG A 669 30.15 -16.72 13.88
C ARG A 669 29.09 -17.20 14.86
N PHE A 670 28.10 -17.94 14.36
CA PHE A 670 27.07 -18.56 15.19
C PHE A 670 27.68 -19.50 16.24
N LYS A 671 27.71 -19.02 17.49
CA LYS A 671 28.02 -19.82 18.68
C LYS A 671 26.77 -20.38 19.36
N LEU A 672 25.59 -19.91 18.93
CA LEU A 672 24.29 -20.31 19.44
C LEU A 672 23.90 -21.71 18.97
N GLN A 673 23.21 -22.43 19.85
CA GLN A 673 22.59 -23.71 19.55
C GLN A 673 21.08 -23.57 19.49
N THR A 674 20.46 -24.38 18.64
CA THR A 674 19.02 -24.62 18.57
C THR A 674 18.48 -25.26 19.87
N PRO A 675 17.15 -25.23 20.11
CA PRO A 675 16.54 -25.94 21.24
C PRO A 675 16.88 -27.43 21.31
N ASN A 676 17.18 -28.08 20.17
CA ASN A 676 17.63 -29.48 20.11
C ASN A 676 19.16 -29.66 20.18
N GLY A 677 19.93 -28.60 20.48
CA GLY A 677 21.38 -28.66 20.71
C GLY A 677 22.25 -28.70 19.45
N LYS A 678 21.67 -28.60 18.25
CA LYS A 678 22.42 -28.45 16.99
C LYS A 678 22.91 -27.01 16.79
N SER A 679 23.97 -26.81 16.01
CA SER A 679 24.42 -25.47 15.57
C SER A 679 23.34 -24.74 14.77
N VAL A 680 23.10 -23.46 15.08
CA VAL A 680 22.21 -22.58 14.29
C VAL A 680 22.69 -22.47 12.83
N ALA A 681 24.01 -22.45 12.59
CA ALA A 681 24.55 -22.35 11.24
C ALA A 681 24.24 -23.59 10.38
N ASP A 682 24.18 -24.77 10.98
CA ASP A 682 23.92 -26.01 10.24
C ASP A 682 22.42 -26.13 9.92
N VAL A 683 21.56 -26.02 10.92
CA VAL A 683 20.10 -26.15 10.74
C VAL A 683 19.51 -25.00 9.93
N GLY A 684 19.96 -23.77 10.14
CA GLY A 684 19.45 -22.61 9.39
C GLY A 684 19.82 -22.64 7.91
N CYS A 685 20.87 -23.38 7.52
CA CYS A 685 21.21 -23.61 6.12
C CYS A 685 20.35 -24.69 5.46
N GLU A 686 19.76 -25.64 6.19
CA GLU A 686 18.93 -26.73 5.63
C GLU A 686 17.76 -26.16 4.77
N PRO A 687 16.91 -25.21 5.24
CA PRO A 687 15.90 -24.53 4.41
C PRO A 687 16.40 -23.86 3.13
N ILE A 688 17.65 -23.35 3.14
CA ILE A 688 18.28 -22.69 1.99
C ILE A 688 18.76 -23.74 0.98
N LEU A 689 19.31 -24.86 1.47
CA LEU A 689 19.72 -26.00 0.66
C LEU A 689 18.51 -26.71 0.04
N HIS A 690 17.39 -26.83 0.75
CA HIS A 690 16.12 -27.35 0.20
C HIS A 690 15.66 -26.54 -1.01
N MET A 691 15.63 -25.21 -0.88
CA MET A 691 15.32 -24.29 -1.98
C MET A 691 16.32 -24.36 -3.14
N ARG A 692 17.62 -24.50 -2.86
CA ARG A 692 18.66 -24.66 -3.90
C ARG A 692 18.53 -25.99 -4.65
N HIS A 693 18.22 -27.09 -3.97
CA HIS A 693 17.96 -28.38 -4.62
C HIS A 693 16.73 -28.30 -5.52
N PHE A 694 15.66 -27.70 -5.01
CA PHE A 694 14.43 -27.41 -5.74
C PHE A 694 14.69 -26.56 -7.01
N GLN A 695 15.48 -25.48 -6.92
CA GLN A 695 15.84 -24.64 -8.06
C GLN A 695 16.84 -25.30 -9.03
N GLY A 696 17.73 -26.16 -8.55
CA GLY A 696 18.75 -26.85 -9.37
C GLY A 696 18.14 -27.87 -10.33
N ASN A 697 17.09 -28.57 -9.90
CA ASN A 697 16.39 -29.59 -10.69
C ASN A 697 15.36 -29.00 -11.68
N LYS A 698 15.70 -27.89 -12.35
CA LYS A 698 14.81 -27.14 -13.25
C LYS A 698 13.99 -28.04 -14.17
N CYS A 699 12.67 -27.88 -14.13
CA CYS A 699 11.81 -28.32 -15.22
C CYS A 699 12.22 -27.56 -16.51
N PRO A 700 12.47 -28.23 -17.65
CA PRO A 700 13.11 -27.61 -18.82
C PRO A 700 12.14 -26.80 -19.70
N PHE A 701 11.21 -26.05 -19.09
CA PHE A 701 10.16 -25.32 -19.79
C PHE A 701 9.99 -23.88 -19.29
N VAL A 702 10.67 -22.97 -19.97
CA VAL A 702 10.20 -21.59 -20.22
C VAL A 702 10.45 -21.35 -21.72
N PRO A 703 9.42 -21.06 -22.54
CA PRO A 703 9.62 -20.82 -23.96
C PRO A 703 10.28 -19.46 -24.18
N SER A 704 11.60 -19.46 -24.39
CA SER A 704 12.32 -18.30 -24.92
C SER A 704 11.81 -18.00 -26.33
N GLN A 705 10.91 -17.02 -26.49
CA GLN A 705 10.48 -16.53 -27.80
C GLN A 705 11.57 -15.69 -28.47
N THR A 706 12.68 -16.34 -28.79
CA THR A 706 13.75 -15.85 -29.65
C THR A 706 13.75 -16.70 -30.92
N ASN A 707 12.84 -16.41 -31.85
CA ASN A 707 12.95 -16.96 -33.20
C ASN A 707 14.26 -16.45 -33.81
N GLY A 708 15.11 -17.38 -34.24
CA GLY A 708 16.53 -17.10 -34.36
C GLY A 708 16.93 -16.28 -35.59
N LEU A 709 18.02 -15.53 -35.44
CA LEU A 709 18.98 -15.21 -36.50
C LEU A 709 20.36 -14.94 -35.88
N GLU A 710 21.18 -15.97 -35.70
CA GLU A 710 22.64 -15.86 -35.72
C GLU A 710 23.27 -17.24 -35.98
N GLU A 711 24.19 -17.31 -36.94
CA GLU A 711 24.86 -18.56 -37.35
C GLU A 711 26.17 -18.77 -36.58
N GLU A 712 26.34 -19.92 -35.90
CA GLU A 712 27.62 -20.27 -35.29
C GLU A 712 28.70 -20.56 -36.34
N ARG A 713 29.51 -19.55 -36.70
CA ARG A 713 30.81 -19.76 -37.36
C ARG A 713 31.85 -20.30 -36.38
N SER A 714 31.72 -21.56 -35.99
CA SER A 714 32.77 -22.29 -35.25
C SER A 714 33.88 -22.75 -36.21
N LEU A 715 34.97 -21.98 -36.24
CA LEU A 715 36.23 -22.37 -36.89
C LEU A 715 37.11 -23.14 -35.89
N ASN A 716 37.08 -24.48 -35.94
CA ASN A 716 38.30 -25.28 -35.76
C ASN A 716 38.14 -26.74 -36.24
N THR A 717 39.17 -27.23 -36.93
CA THR A 717 39.23 -28.54 -37.58
C THR A 717 40.09 -29.54 -36.80
N ASP A 718 39.66 -30.82 -36.75
CA ASP A 718 40.47 -32.02 -36.45
C ASP A 718 41.28 -32.06 -35.12
N THR A 719 41.22 -33.12 -34.33
CA THR A 719 41.66 -34.44 -34.80
C THR A 719 41.00 -35.65 -34.12
N ARG A 720 40.71 -36.67 -34.93
CA ARG A 720 40.34 -38.03 -34.52
C ARG A 720 41.53 -38.83 -33.94
N ARG A 721 41.37 -39.54 -32.81
CA ARG A 721 41.42 -41.05 -32.73
C ARG A 721 41.47 -41.71 -31.33
N LYS A 722 40.74 -42.83 -31.25
CA LYS A 722 41.01 -44.13 -30.58
C LYS A 722 41.05 -44.27 -29.03
N LYS A 723 40.26 -45.24 -28.57
CA LYS A 723 40.49 -46.11 -27.39
C LYS A 723 41.70 -47.03 -27.66
N GLU A 724 42.44 -47.46 -26.62
CA GLU A 724 42.46 -48.87 -26.15
C GLU A 724 43.47 -49.21 -25.01
N HIS A 725 43.00 -50.03 -24.06
CA HIS A 725 43.65 -51.11 -23.30
C HIS A 725 45.02 -51.04 -22.54
N LEU A 726 44.92 -51.39 -21.24
CA LEU A 726 45.72 -52.35 -20.43
C LEU A 726 47.05 -51.97 -19.71
N ARG A 727 47.02 -52.20 -18.37
CA ARG A 727 48.04 -52.80 -17.45
C ARG A 727 49.48 -52.26 -17.38
N HIS A 728 49.90 -51.81 -16.18
CA HIS A 728 50.63 -52.65 -15.21
C HIS A 728 50.81 -52.00 -13.80
N TYR A 729 51.35 -52.78 -12.85
CA TYR A 729 51.71 -52.47 -11.43
C TYR A 729 53.27 -52.61 -11.30
N PRO A 730 53.98 -52.12 -10.24
CA PRO A 730 53.79 -52.54 -8.84
C PRO A 730 54.06 -51.51 -7.70
N ASN A 731 53.80 -51.96 -6.47
CA ASN A 731 53.88 -51.26 -5.17
C ASN A 731 55.28 -50.73 -4.75
N ARG A 732 55.29 -49.73 -3.86
CA ARG A 732 55.97 -49.88 -2.54
C ARG A 732 55.40 -49.00 -1.41
N ASN A 733 55.67 -49.44 -0.17
CA ASN A 733 55.01 -49.07 1.09
C ASN A 733 55.33 -47.65 1.59
N GLN A 734 54.40 -47.03 2.34
CA GLN A 734 54.53 -46.83 3.80
C GLN A 734 53.19 -46.46 4.48
N ARG A 735 53.17 -46.50 5.82
CA ARG A 735 52.07 -46.22 6.78
C ARG A 735 52.73 -45.83 8.12
N PRO A 736 52.00 -45.27 9.13
CA PRO A 736 50.63 -44.74 9.12
C PRO A 736 50.56 -43.26 9.58
N HIS A 737 49.37 -42.67 9.59
CA HIS A 737 48.74 -42.13 10.82
C HIS A 737 47.22 -41.97 10.55
N ALA A 738 46.42 -41.75 11.59
CA ALA A 738 44.96 -41.82 11.49
C ALA A 738 44.29 -40.53 11.98
N HIS A 739 43.23 -40.09 11.28
CA HIS A 739 41.90 -39.72 11.78
C HIS A 739 41.03 -39.25 10.58
N ALA A 740 39.80 -38.76 10.83
CA ALA A 740 38.87 -38.24 9.82
C ALA A 740 38.49 -39.20 8.66
N ARG A 741 37.54 -40.11 8.93
CA ARG A 741 36.84 -40.87 7.89
C ARG A 741 35.33 -40.61 8.01
N GLY A 742 34.81 -39.67 7.22
CA GLY A 742 33.40 -39.29 7.20
C GLY A 742 33.05 -38.48 5.95
N TYR A 743 31.91 -38.81 5.35
CA TYR A 743 31.15 -38.03 4.35
C TYR A 743 31.91 -37.29 3.24
N LEU A 744 32.17 -38.02 2.13
CA LEU A 744 32.29 -37.42 0.80
C LEU A 744 31.90 -38.42 -0.31
N LYS A 745 30.65 -38.90 -0.28
CA LYS A 745 30.05 -39.80 -1.29
C LYS A 745 28.52 -39.65 -1.40
N SER A 746 28.06 -38.68 -2.20
CA SER A 746 26.67 -38.61 -2.68
C SER A 746 26.47 -37.81 -3.97
N ASN A 747 27.52 -37.52 -4.73
CA ASN A 747 27.39 -37.00 -6.11
C ASN A 747 27.01 -38.14 -7.08
N GLN A 748 25.74 -38.55 -7.03
CA GLN A 748 25.08 -39.30 -8.11
C GLN A 748 23.86 -38.53 -8.59
N SER A 749 23.73 -38.39 -9.91
CA SER A 749 22.57 -37.76 -10.53
C SER A 749 21.35 -38.68 -10.42
N MET A 750 20.44 -38.34 -9.50
CA MET A 750 19.04 -38.75 -9.57
C MET A 750 18.40 -38.16 -10.84
N LYS A 751 17.40 -38.84 -11.40
CA LYS A 751 16.92 -38.61 -12.79
C LYS A 751 15.45 -38.95 -13.04
N THR A 752 14.67 -39.27 -12.01
CA THR A 752 13.27 -39.73 -12.15
C THR A 752 12.34 -38.98 -11.21
N ASP A 753 11.05 -38.90 -11.57
CA ASP A 753 10.04 -38.24 -10.72
C ASP A 753 9.79 -38.98 -9.40
N ALA A 754 10.11 -40.28 -9.33
CA ALA A 754 10.12 -41.03 -8.07
C ALA A 754 11.14 -40.46 -7.07
N ASP A 755 12.29 -39.97 -7.54
CA ASP A 755 13.31 -39.34 -6.70
C ASP A 755 12.80 -38.02 -6.09
N ARG A 756 11.91 -37.30 -6.81
CA ARG A 756 11.34 -36.01 -6.36
C ARG A 756 10.35 -36.18 -5.21
N ILE A 757 9.49 -37.19 -5.29
CA ILE A 757 8.50 -37.51 -4.25
C ILE A 757 9.18 -37.84 -2.92
N VAL A 758 10.34 -38.51 -2.95
CA VAL A 758 11.11 -38.84 -1.75
C VAL A 758 11.63 -37.58 -1.04
N PHE A 759 12.14 -36.58 -1.76
CA PHE A 759 12.77 -35.40 -1.13
C PHE A 759 11.82 -34.55 -0.28
N LEU A 760 10.61 -34.27 -0.79
CA LEU A 760 9.61 -33.50 -0.02
C LEU A 760 8.97 -34.34 1.11
N LEU A 761 8.94 -35.68 0.97
CA LEU A 761 8.62 -36.58 2.07
C LEU A 761 9.74 -36.63 3.12
N GLU A 762 11.03 -36.60 2.75
CA GLU A 762 12.15 -36.52 3.71
C GLU A 762 12.07 -35.23 4.52
N ILE A 763 11.79 -34.09 3.89
CA ILE A 763 11.53 -32.81 4.57
C ILE A 763 10.39 -32.92 5.59
N LEU A 764 9.29 -33.64 5.25
CA LEU A 764 8.14 -33.84 6.14
C LEU A 764 8.34 -34.94 7.21
N MET A 765 9.30 -35.85 7.03
CA MET A 765 9.56 -36.96 7.97
C MET A 765 10.38 -36.55 9.20
N ILE A 766 11.04 -35.39 9.17
CA ILE A 766 11.98 -34.92 10.20
C ILE A 766 11.32 -34.71 11.58
N THR A 767 10.00 -34.46 11.65
CA THR A 767 9.29 -34.13 12.90
C THR A 767 8.42 -35.27 13.48
N SER A 768 8.87 -36.52 13.37
CA SER A 768 8.26 -37.65 14.10
C SER A 768 8.79 -37.78 15.54
N PRO A 769 7.95 -37.64 16.60
CA PRO A 769 8.42 -37.69 17.98
C PRO A 769 8.80 -39.12 18.42
N THR A 770 10.10 -39.42 18.40
CA THR A 770 10.66 -40.70 18.86
C THR A 770 10.47 -40.87 20.37
N LYS A 771 9.71 -41.89 20.79
CA LYS A 771 9.61 -42.26 22.21
C LYS A 771 10.97 -42.65 22.78
N THR A 772 11.26 -42.18 23.98
CA THR A 772 12.50 -42.51 24.71
C THR A 772 12.56 -44.00 25.10
N PRO A 773 13.74 -44.63 25.05
CA PRO A 773 13.90 -46.01 25.49
C PRO A 773 14.09 -46.08 27.01
N SER A 774 13.36 -46.99 27.67
CA SER A 774 13.65 -47.47 29.02
C SER A 774 13.91 -48.98 28.99
N SER A 775 14.60 -49.49 30.01
CA SER A 775 15.37 -50.74 29.92
C SER A 775 14.76 -51.93 30.67
N SER A 776 15.22 -53.14 30.30
CA SER A 776 14.99 -54.44 30.96
C SER A 776 13.57 -55.03 30.85
N SER A 777 13.37 -56.36 30.79
CA SER A 777 14.28 -57.47 30.44
C SER A 777 13.52 -58.78 30.19
N THR A 778 14.20 -59.75 29.55
CA THR A 778 13.98 -61.22 29.67
C THR A 778 12.85 -61.90 28.87
N THR A 779 13.21 -63.08 28.33
CA THR A 779 12.36 -64.28 28.03
C THR A 779 11.38 -64.31 26.84
N THR A 780 11.89 -64.90 25.75
CA THR A 780 11.36 -66.09 25.02
C THR A 780 10.07 -66.08 24.18
N LEU A 781 10.30 -66.49 22.92
CA LEU A 781 9.54 -67.49 22.11
C LEU A 781 8.19 -67.14 21.46
N ASN A 782 8.29 -67.05 20.12
CA ASN A 782 7.46 -67.71 19.09
C ASN A 782 5.94 -67.46 18.97
N SER A 783 5.57 -67.20 17.71
CA SER A 783 4.35 -67.59 16.99
C SER A 783 3.28 -68.41 17.73
N ASP A 784 1.99 -68.05 17.54
CA ASP A 784 1.29 -68.59 16.36
C ASP A 784 0.00 -67.84 15.94
N THR A 785 -0.70 -68.43 14.98
CA THR A 785 -1.59 -67.86 13.96
C THR A 785 -3.10 -67.85 14.28
N TYR A 786 -3.78 -66.81 13.76
CA TYR A 786 -5.13 -66.81 13.14
C TYR A 786 -6.46 -67.08 13.91
N ASN A 787 -7.49 -66.37 13.41
CA ASN A 787 -8.91 -66.77 13.19
C ASN A 787 -9.97 -66.71 14.31
N LYS A 788 -10.97 -65.83 14.08
CA LYS A 788 -12.45 -66.11 14.03
C LYS A 788 -13.19 -66.53 15.32
N SER A 789 -14.51 -66.29 15.51
CA SER A 789 -15.54 -65.52 14.76
C SER A 789 -16.88 -65.44 15.54
N LEU A 790 -17.75 -64.47 15.17
CA LEU A 790 -19.22 -64.40 15.40
C LEU A 790 -19.83 -64.25 16.83
N LYS A 791 -20.59 -63.14 16.97
CA LYS A 791 -22.01 -62.96 17.42
C LYS A 791 -22.79 -64.21 17.96
N PRO A 792 -23.85 -64.09 18.81
CA PRO A 792 -24.83 -62.96 18.85
C PRO A 792 -25.54 -62.57 20.19
N THR A 793 -26.39 -61.53 20.08
CA THR A 793 -27.71 -61.29 20.78
C THR A 793 -27.86 -60.74 22.21
N LEU A 794 -29.01 -60.04 22.36
CA LEU A 794 -29.71 -59.41 23.50
C LEU A 794 -29.89 -60.36 24.72
N ASN A 795 -30.26 -59.95 25.95
CA ASN A 795 -31.36 -59.00 26.28
C ASN A 795 -31.41 -58.58 27.78
N SER A 796 -32.17 -57.51 28.10
CA SER A 796 -32.76 -57.16 29.43
C SER A 796 -31.82 -56.83 30.63
N ARG A 797 -32.23 -56.19 31.76
CA ARG A 797 -33.15 -55.06 32.09
C ARG A 797 -32.97 -54.75 33.63
N ILE A 798 -33.39 -53.57 34.13
CA ILE A 798 -33.59 -53.23 35.59
C ILE A 798 -32.29 -52.98 36.41
N SER A 799 -32.15 -52.04 37.36
CA SER A 799 -32.76 -50.69 37.62
C SER A 799 -31.99 -49.89 38.71
N HIS A 800 -32.50 -48.70 39.10
CA HIS A 800 -32.00 -47.68 40.07
C HIS A 800 -30.96 -46.67 39.50
N LYS A 801 -31.29 -45.38 39.30
CA LYS A 801 -31.62 -44.27 40.25
C LYS A 801 -30.36 -43.81 41.03
N TYR A 802 -29.85 -42.58 40.88
CA TYR A 802 -30.57 -41.29 41.02
C TYR A 802 -30.07 -40.14 40.09
N ASN A 803 -30.68 -38.95 40.25
CA ASN A 803 -30.40 -37.66 39.58
C ASN A 803 -28.92 -37.17 39.69
N ASN A 804 -28.42 -36.20 38.91
CA ASN A 804 -29.12 -35.01 38.38
C ASN A 804 -28.61 -34.45 37.03
N LYS A 805 -29.34 -33.50 36.45
CA LYS A 805 -29.23 -33.04 35.05
C LYS A 805 -28.25 -31.87 34.82
N ARG A 806 -27.52 -31.91 33.69
CA ARG A 806 -27.32 -30.77 32.76
C ARG A 806 -27.40 -31.31 31.32
N THR A 807 -28.03 -30.57 30.42
CA THR A 807 -28.27 -30.98 29.02
C THR A 807 -27.54 -30.06 28.04
N THR A 808 -26.87 -30.66 27.06
CA THR A 808 -26.23 -29.98 25.92
C THR A 808 -27.24 -29.59 24.83
N PRO A 809 -26.99 -28.54 24.03
CA PRO A 809 -27.66 -28.35 22.75
C PRO A 809 -27.11 -29.31 21.67
N LEU A 810 -27.83 -29.49 20.57
CA LEU A 810 -27.38 -30.29 19.41
C LEU A 810 -27.67 -29.61 18.06
N ILE A 811 -26.59 -29.53 17.28
CA ILE A 811 -26.43 -29.43 15.81
C ILE A 811 -27.46 -30.31 15.06
N ALA A 812 -27.99 -30.00 13.86
CA ALA A 812 -27.99 -28.78 13.02
C ALA A 812 -29.14 -28.85 11.96
N PRO A 813 -28.89 -28.85 10.63
CA PRO A 813 -28.68 -27.70 9.73
C PRO A 813 -29.83 -27.44 8.74
N PHE A 814 -29.83 -26.31 7.99
CA PHE A 814 -30.65 -26.15 6.77
C PHE A 814 -29.99 -25.28 5.67
N LEU A 815 -30.49 -25.40 4.43
CA LEU A 815 -29.85 -24.95 3.17
C LEU A 815 -30.21 -23.53 2.68
N ASP A 816 -29.35 -23.02 1.78
CA ASP A 816 -29.53 -21.87 0.88
C ASP A 816 -30.88 -21.83 0.13
N ARG A 817 -31.40 -20.61 -0.08
CA ARG A 817 -32.21 -20.30 -1.27
C ARG A 817 -32.30 -18.81 -1.62
N LYS A 818 -31.85 -18.46 -2.84
CA LYS A 818 -32.09 -17.17 -3.51
C LYS A 818 -33.57 -16.93 -3.88
N LYS A 819 -34.00 -15.66 -3.81
CA LYS A 819 -35.02 -14.95 -4.63
C LYS A 819 -34.85 -13.45 -4.33
N THR A 820 -34.80 -12.47 -5.25
CA THR A 820 -35.46 -12.24 -6.55
C THR A 820 -36.93 -11.82 -6.41
N VAL A 821 -37.19 -10.56 -6.75
CA VAL A 821 -38.48 -9.86 -6.69
C VAL A 821 -39.33 -10.14 -7.93
N LEU A 822 -40.64 -10.31 -7.78
CA LEU A 822 -41.67 -9.81 -8.71
C LEU A 822 -43.09 -9.90 -8.10
N SER A 823 -44.06 -9.25 -8.74
CA SER A 823 -45.36 -8.84 -8.20
C SER A 823 -46.55 -9.76 -8.52
N ALA A 824 -47.59 -9.71 -7.68
CA ALA A 824 -49.00 -9.74 -8.10
C ALA A 824 -49.95 -9.26 -6.97
N SER A 825 -51.07 -8.64 -7.34
CA SER A 825 -52.03 -7.96 -6.46
C SER A 825 -52.94 -8.88 -5.64
N CYS A 826 -53.53 -8.33 -4.58
CA CYS A 826 -54.88 -8.69 -4.14
C CYS A 826 -55.64 -7.41 -3.72
N THR A 827 -56.91 -7.26 -4.09
CA THR A 827 -57.63 -5.97 -4.04
C THR A 827 -58.80 -5.94 -3.06
N MET A 828 -58.71 -5.05 -2.08
CA MET A 828 -59.80 -4.37 -1.34
C MET A 828 -59.26 -2.96 -1.04
N GLY A 829 -60.04 -1.89 -0.92
CA GLY A 829 -61.50 -1.72 -0.91
C GLY A 829 -61.76 -0.44 -0.10
N SER A 830 -62.21 0.65 -0.74
CA SER A 830 -61.99 2.01 -0.21
C SER A 830 -62.67 2.32 1.12
N THR A 831 -61.88 2.82 2.07
CA THR A 831 -62.30 3.80 3.09
C THR A 831 -61.24 4.91 3.15
N ASN A 832 -61.62 6.15 2.84
CA ASN A 832 -60.70 7.29 2.88
C ASN A 832 -60.57 7.84 4.32
N GLU A 833 -59.46 7.53 5.00
CA GLU A 833 -58.96 8.39 6.10
C GLU A 833 -57.58 8.95 5.72
N SER A 834 -57.58 10.23 5.34
CA SER A 834 -56.37 10.97 4.94
C SER A 834 -55.60 11.46 6.18
N ALA A 835 -54.96 10.53 6.89
CA ALA A 835 -54.00 10.86 7.94
C ALA A 835 -52.60 11.10 7.35
N SER A 836 -52.33 12.33 6.88
CA SER A 836 -50.97 12.71 6.48
C SER A 836 -50.06 12.72 7.70
N ALA A 837 -49.06 11.85 7.74
CA ALA A 837 -48.01 11.90 8.75
C ALA A 837 -47.18 13.18 8.56
N GLN A 838 -47.51 14.24 9.30
CA GLN A 838 -46.64 15.42 9.39
C GLN A 838 -45.35 15.00 10.08
N GLU A 839 -44.22 15.16 9.38
CA GLU A 839 -42.91 15.08 10.01
C GLU A 839 -42.82 16.16 11.09
N LYS A 840 -42.77 15.75 12.36
CA LYS A 840 -42.46 16.65 13.47
C LYS A 840 -41.18 17.39 13.14
N GLN A 841 -41.16 18.71 13.30
CA GLN A 841 -39.91 19.48 13.29
C GLN A 841 -39.09 19.14 14.54
N PRO A 842 -37.75 19.13 14.48
CA PRO A 842 -36.92 19.07 15.68
C PRO A 842 -37.07 20.34 16.52
N LEU A 843 -36.93 20.19 17.84
CA LEU A 843 -36.90 21.26 18.84
C LEU A 843 -35.70 22.19 18.59
N PHE A 844 -34.55 21.58 18.31
CA PHE A 844 -33.33 22.20 17.85
C PHE A 844 -32.43 21.13 17.21
N SER A 845 -31.38 21.58 16.54
CA SER A 845 -30.37 20.73 15.92
C SER A 845 -28.97 21.22 16.33
N PHE A 846 -27.97 20.35 16.40
CA PHE A 846 -26.58 20.75 16.67
C PHE A 846 -25.58 19.94 15.86
N GLY A 847 -24.46 20.55 15.45
CA GLY A 847 -23.38 19.84 14.73
C GLY A 847 -22.47 19.07 15.69
N ILE A 848 -21.85 17.98 15.22
CA ILE A 848 -20.94 17.19 16.06
C ILE A 848 -19.77 16.57 15.27
N ILE A 849 -18.59 16.59 15.89
CA ILE A 849 -17.34 16.00 15.39
C ILE A 849 -16.52 15.46 16.57
N SER A 850 -15.65 14.48 16.30
CA SER A 850 -14.69 13.96 17.28
C SER A 850 -13.31 13.77 16.67
N ASP A 851 -12.29 13.79 17.54
CA ASP A 851 -10.92 13.34 17.24
C ASP A 851 -10.38 13.94 15.93
N VAL A 852 -10.33 15.27 15.86
CA VAL A 852 -9.73 16.00 14.73
C VAL A 852 -8.22 15.74 14.72
N GLN A 853 -7.57 15.80 15.88
CA GLN A 853 -6.15 15.49 16.09
C GLN A 853 -5.26 16.08 14.96
N TYR A 854 -5.49 17.35 14.61
CA TYR A 854 -4.69 18.00 13.57
C TYR A 854 -3.22 18.12 13.99
N ALA A 855 -2.30 17.88 13.08
CA ALA A 855 -0.91 18.28 13.24
C ALA A 855 -0.29 18.57 11.87
N ASP A 856 0.65 19.51 11.79
CA ASP A 856 1.35 19.81 10.52
C ASP A 856 2.49 18.82 10.23
N ILE A 857 2.23 17.55 10.55
CA ILE A 857 3.15 16.42 10.39
C ILE A 857 2.62 15.49 9.29
N PRO A 858 3.47 14.66 8.68
CA PRO A 858 3.03 13.64 7.72
C PRO A 858 2.10 12.58 8.38
N ASP A 859 1.07 12.16 7.65
CA ASP A 859 -0.01 11.23 8.02
C ASP A 859 0.41 9.80 8.49
N GLY A 860 0.37 9.57 9.80
CA GLY A 860 0.88 8.35 10.44
C GLY A 860 -0.10 7.17 10.51
N ARG A 861 0.15 6.28 11.49
CA ARG A 861 -0.72 5.16 11.86
C ARG A 861 -0.87 5.06 13.37
N SER A 862 -1.98 4.50 13.84
CA SER A 862 -2.14 4.08 15.23
C SER A 862 -1.23 2.89 15.56
N PHE A 863 -1.07 2.57 16.85
CA PHE A 863 -0.28 1.41 17.31
C PHE A 863 -0.73 0.07 16.68
N ILE A 864 -2.02 -0.05 16.33
CA ILE A 864 -2.61 -1.22 15.65
C ILE A 864 -2.70 -1.04 14.12
N GLY A 865 -1.92 -0.11 13.54
CA GLY A 865 -1.74 0.04 12.09
C GLY A 865 -2.80 0.83 11.33
N VAL A 866 -3.84 1.36 12.00
CA VAL A 866 -4.92 2.13 11.36
C VAL A 866 -4.40 3.51 10.90
N PRO A 867 -4.59 3.94 9.63
CA PRO A 867 -4.12 5.24 9.14
C PRO A 867 -4.67 6.45 9.89
N ARG A 868 -3.84 7.49 10.04
CA ARG A 868 -4.09 8.72 10.78
C ARG A 868 -3.70 9.95 9.95
N TYR A 869 -4.68 10.65 9.37
CA TYR A 869 -4.49 11.68 8.36
C TYR A 869 -4.37 13.10 8.98
N TYR A 870 -3.26 13.36 9.67
CA TYR A 870 -3.03 14.54 10.53
C TYR A 870 -3.20 15.89 9.83
N ARG A 871 -2.84 16.00 8.54
CA ARG A 871 -3.06 17.24 7.77
C ARG A 871 -4.45 17.31 7.15
N HIS A 872 -5.02 16.16 6.74
CA HIS A 872 -6.34 16.12 6.11
C HIS A 872 -7.49 16.37 7.11
N SER A 873 -7.30 16.06 8.39
CA SER A 873 -8.37 16.19 9.39
C SER A 873 -8.90 17.61 9.61
N ILE A 874 -8.07 18.66 9.42
CA ILE A 874 -8.57 20.04 9.43
C ILE A 874 -9.38 20.37 8.17
N LEU A 875 -9.20 19.62 7.06
CA LEU A 875 -10.03 19.71 5.87
C LEU A 875 -11.39 19.03 6.08
N VAL A 876 -11.44 17.94 6.88
CA VAL A 876 -12.71 17.35 7.39
C VAL A 876 -13.46 18.39 8.22
N LEU A 877 -12.77 19.07 9.15
CA LEU A 877 -13.38 20.16 9.93
C LEU A 877 -13.84 21.34 9.06
N GLN A 878 -13.08 21.72 8.03
CA GLN A 878 -13.50 22.76 7.06
C GLN A 878 -14.79 22.37 6.35
N ARG A 879 -14.91 21.12 5.89
CA ARG A 879 -16.15 20.62 5.27
C ARG A 879 -17.29 20.53 6.28
N ALA A 880 -17.01 20.17 7.54
CA ALA A 880 -17.98 20.15 8.64
C ALA A 880 -18.54 21.56 8.90
N VAL A 881 -17.69 22.55 9.15
CA VAL A 881 -18.10 23.95 9.42
C VAL A 881 -18.82 24.56 8.23
N GLN A 882 -18.40 24.26 7.00
CA GLN A 882 -19.13 24.67 5.80
C GLN A 882 -20.53 24.04 5.73
N ASN A 883 -20.65 22.72 5.94
CA ASN A 883 -21.92 22.00 5.94
C ASN A 883 -22.87 22.55 7.02
N TRP A 884 -22.38 22.68 8.26
CA TRP A 884 -23.09 23.23 9.39
C TRP A 884 -23.60 24.65 9.16
N ASN A 885 -22.82 25.51 8.49
CA ASN A 885 -23.23 26.87 8.11
C ASN A 885 -24.29 26.91 6.99
N HIS A 886 -24.32 25.91 6.10
CA HIS A 886 -25.40 25.78 5.11
C HIS A 886 -26.67 25.15 5.72
N HIS A 887 -26.53 24.37 6.80
CA HIS A 887 -27.64 23.74 7.52
C HIS A 887 -28.39 24.75 8.41
N LYS A 888 -29.39 25.41 7.83
CA LYS A 888 -30.10 26.63 8.30
C LYS A 888 -30.78 26.62 9.69
N LYS A 889 -30.50 25.65 10.56
CA LYS A 889 -31.13 25.48 11.89
C LYS A 889 -30.20 25.00 13.02
N LEU A 890 -28.88 24.83 12.79
CA LEU A 890 -27.99 24.39 13.88
C LEU A 890 -27.84 25.49 14.94
N LYS A 891 -28.06 25.13 16.22
CA LYS A 891 -28.06 26.05 17.36
C LYS A 891 -26.70 26.19 18.03
N PHE A 892 -25.88 25.16 17.96
CA PHE A 892 -24.52 25.07 18.46
C PHE A 892 -23.80 23.90 17.76
N VAL A 893 -22.51 23.72 18.05
CA VAL A 893 -21.77 22.49 17.69
C VAL A 893 -20.96 21.97 18.88
N ILE A 894 -20.68 20.65 18.90
CA ILE A 894 -19.83 20.00 19.90
C ILE A 894 -18.60 19.38 19.23
N ASN A 895 -17.43 19.60 19.81
CA ASN A 895 -16.19 18.86 19.53
C ASN A 895 -15.86 17.96 20.73
N LEU A 896 -15.95 16.64 20.56
CA LEU A 896 -15.83 15.66 21.67
C LEU A 896 -14.40 15.41 22.20
N GLY A 897 -13.40 16.13 21.70
CA GLY A 897 -12.07 16.20 22.31
C GLY A 897 -10.96 16.37 21.27
N ASP A 898 -9.74 16.05 21.67
CA ASP A 898 -8.60 15.74 20.81
C ASP A 898 -8.51 16.57 19.51
N ILE A 899 -8.22 17.85 19.72
CA ILE A 899 -8.20 18.88 18.66
C ILE A 899 -6.89 18.86 17.85
N VAL A 900 -5.77 18.46 18.46
CA VAL A 900 -4.41 18.45 17.90
C VAL A 900 -3.67 17.21 18.38
N ASP A 901 -2.96 16.51 17.49
CA ASP A 901 -2.33 15.21 17.80
C ASP A 901 -1.11 15.32 18.74
N GLY A 902 -0.89 14.33 19.60
CA GLY A 902 0.26 14.23 20.51
C GLY A 902 1.63 14.27 19.83
N PHE A 903 1.75 13.87 18.56
CA PHE A 903 2.98 13.99 17.76
C PHE A 903 3.19 15.38 17.15
N CYS A 904 2.26 16.33 17.33
CA CYS A 904 2.51 17.74 16.97
C CYS A 904 3.78 18.25 17.69
N PRO A 905 4.74 18.86 16.97
CA PRO A 905 5.93 19.45 17.57
C PRO A 905 5.56 20.48 18.64
N LYS A 906 6.25 20.45 19.79
CA LYS A 906 5.83 21.18 21.01
C LYS A 906 6.03 22.69 20.93
N ASP A 907 6.92 23.13 20.05
CA ASP A 907 7.05 24.52 19.58
C ASP A 907 5.87 24.98 18.71
N GLN A 908 5.17 24.05 18.06
CA GLN A 908 4.05 24.31 17.14
C GLN A 908 2.68 24.08 17.76
N SER A 909 2.56 23.28 18.83
CA SER A 909 1.29 22.92 19.49
C SER A 909 0.35 24.10 19.75
N LEU A 910 0.88 25.24 20.23
CA LEU A 910 0.09 26.45 20.48
C LEU A 910 -0.51 27.05 19.18
N ASN A 911 0.24 26.99 18.08
CA ASN A 911 -0.20 27.49 16.78
C ASN A 911 -1.13 26.49 16.07
N ALA A 912 -0.89 25.19 16.23
CA ALA A 912 -1.80 24.14 15.77
C ALA A 912 -3.18 24.25 16.44
N VAL A 913 -3.24 24.37 17.77
CA VAL A 913 -4.51 24.52 18.50
C VAL A 913 -5.25 25.77 18.05
N LYS A 914 -4.55 26.91 17.90
CA LYS A 914 -5.13 28.13 17.33
C LYS A 914 -5.63 27.94 15.89
N LYS A 915 -4.91 27.22 15.03
CA LYS A 915 -5.30 26.96 13.63
C LYS A 915 -6.64 26.22 13.57
N VAL A 916 -6.86 25.23 14.44
CA VAL A 916 -8.11 24.46 14.50
C VAL A 916 -9.25 25.25 15.18
N VAL A 917 -8.98 25.95 16.29
CA VAL A 917 -9.98 26.84 16.94
C VAL A 917 -10.43 27.94 15.98
N ASN A 918 -9.53 28.54 15.20
CA ASN A 918 -9.86 29.52 14.16
C ASN A 918 -10.71 28.95 13.01
N GLU A 919 -10.82 27.63 12.88
CA GLU A 919 -11.71 26.97 11.93
C GLU A 919 -13.11 26.79 12.53
N PHE A 920 -13.18 26.30 13.78
CA PHE A 920 -14.43 26.27 14.56
C PHE A 920 -15.08 27.65 14.71
N ASP A 921 -14.29 28.70 14.92
CA ASP A 921 -14.75 30.09 15.04
C ASP A 921 -15.39 30.67 13.76
N LYS A 922 -15.38 29.93 12.63
CA LYS A 922 -16.13 30.29 11.41
C LYS A 922 -17.55 29.72 11.41
N PHE A 923 -17.94 28.90 12.39
CA PHE A 923 -19.33 28.47 12.56
C PHE A 923 -20.19 29.63 13.07
N ASN A 924 -21.39 29.81 12.51
CA ASN A 924 -22.32 30.89 12.85
C ASN A 924 -23.12 30.62 14.16
N GLY A 925 -22.43 30.24 15.23
CA GLY A 925 -23.03 29.96 16.54
C GLY A 925 -22.00 29.53 17.59
N PRO A 926 -22.42 29.23 18.83
CA PRO A 926 -21.52 28.77 19.88
C PRO A 926 -20.95 27.38 19.59
N VAL A 927 -19.69 27.21 19.95
CA VAL A 927 -18.91 25.97 19.85
C VAL A 927 -18.61 25.49 21.26
N TYR A 928 -18.91 24.24 21.58
CA TYR A 928 -18.56 23.62 22.86
C TYR A 928 -17.46 22.58 22.66
N HIS A 929 -16.35 22.74 23.38
CA HIS A 929 -15.19 21.87 23.28
C HIS A 929 -15.04 21.01 24.53
N LEU A 930 -14.75 19.73 24.32
CA LEU A 930 -14.18 18.83 25.32
C LEU A 930 -12.64 18.85 25.23
N ILE A 931 -11.98 18.35 26.28
CA ILE A 931 -10.56 18.00 26.25
C ILE A 931 -10.41 16.47 26.17
N GLY A 932 -9.41 16.02 25.41
CA GLY A 932 -8.97 14.62 25.39
C GLY A 932 -7.46 14.51 25.67
N ASN A 933 -6.91 13.29 25.59
CA ASN A 933 -5.50 13.05 25.88
C ASN A 933 -4.54 13.74 24.89
N HIS A 934 -4.82 13.78 23.58
CA HIS A 934 -3.95 14.49 22.63
C HIS A 934 -4.00 16.01 22.82
N CYS A 935 -5.10 16.59 23.33
CA CYS A 935 -5.09 17.99 23.80
C CYS A 935 -4.08 18.19 24.95
N LEU A 936 -4.08 17.29 25.93
CA LEU A 936 -3.26 17.38 27.15
C LEU A 936 -1.78 16.98 26.93
N TYR A 937 -1.47 16.22 25.88
CA TYR A 937 -0.10 16.00 25.39
C TYR A 937 0.53 17.27 24.76
N ASN A 938 -0.27 18.30 24.49
CA ASN A 938 0.14 19.46 23.68
C ASN A 938 0.19 20.78 24.45
N LEU A 939 -0.83 21.07 25.28
CA LEU A 939 -0.86 22.30 26.08
C LEU A 939 -1.33 22.00 27.52
N PRO A 940 -0.74 22.66 28.54
CA PRO A 940 -1.23 22.55 29.91
C PRO A 940 -2.62 23.21 30.03
N ARG A 941 -3.46 22.71 30.94
CA ARG A 941 -4.85 23.19 31.18
C ARG A 941 -4.96 24.73 31.19
N LYS A 942 -4.09 25.42 31.94
CA LYS A 942 -3.99 26.89 32.04
C LYS A 942 -3.83 27.66 30.71
N GLN A 943 -3.31 27.02 29.66
CA GLN A 943 -3.21 27.60 28.32
C GLN A 943 -4.31 27.07 27.38
N LEU A 944 -4.70 25.81 27.55
CA LEU A 944 -5.67 25.13 26.69
C LEU A 944 -7.11 25.63 26.90
N LEU A 945 -7.58 25.66 28.15
CA LEU A 945 -8.99 25.95 28.46
C LEU A 945 -9.43 27.36 28.01
N PRO A 946 -8.62 28.43 28.15
CA PRO A 946 -8.96 29.75 27.61
C PRO A 946 -9.01 29.81 26.08
N LEU A 947 -8.18 29.02 25.38
CA LEU A 947 -8.21 28.93 23.90
C LEU A 947 -9.47 28.20 23.42
N LEU A 948 -9.88 27.15 24.13
CA LEU A 948 -11.11 26.40 23.88
C LEU A 948 -12.37 27.08 24.44
N LYS A 949 -12.24 28.26 25.07
CA LYS A 949 -13.35 29.06 25.64
C LYS A 949 -14.23 28.27 26.63
N ILE A 950 -13.65 27.27 27.30
CA ILE A 950 -14.37 26.38 28.21
C ILE A 950 -14.81 27.16 29.46
N PRO A 951 -16.11 27.13 29.84
CA PRO A 951 -16.63 27.89 30.97
C PRO A 951 -16.34 27.18 32.31
N GLY A 952 -15.08 27.24 32.75
CA GLY A 952 -14.61 26.67 34.01
C GLY A 952 -14.21 27.70 35.06
N VAL A 953 -14.25 27.29 36.33
CA VAL A 953 -13.57 27.94 37.46
C VAL A 953 -12.37 27.07 37.84
N ASP A 954 -11.28 27.68 38.33
CA ASP A 954 -10.11 27.01 38.91
C ASP A 954 -9.55 25.81 38.11
N ASP A 955 -9.29 26.01 36.80
CA ASP A 955 -8.71 25.04 35.86
C ASP A 955 -9.52 23.75 35.59
N HIS A 956 -10.78 23.68 36.03
CA HIS A 956 -11.70 22.60 35.68
C HIS A 956 -12.20 22.69 34.24
N ALA A 957 -12.45 21.54 33.60
CA ALA A 957 -12.93 21.45 32.22
C ALA A 957 -14.33 20.82 32.06
N TYR A 958 -15.02 20.55 33.17
CA TYR A 958 -16.40 20.06 33.21
C TYR A 958 -17.39 21.23 33.43
N PHE A 959 -18.56 21.15 32.80
CA PHE A 959 -19.61 22.19 32.87
C PHE A 959 -20.95 21.65 32.34
N ASP A 960 -22.05 22.36 32.59
CA ASP A 960 -23.35 22.06 31.98
C ASP A 960 -23.99 23.28 31.31
N PHE A 961 -24.93 23.04 30.39
CA PHE A 961 -25.73 24.10 29.76
C PHE A 961 -27.09 23.55 29.28
N SER A 962 -28.12 24.40 29.32
CA SER A 962 -29.46 24.05 28.82
C SER A 962 -29.76 24.78 27.49
N PRO A 963 -29.63 24.15 26.31
CA PRO A 963 -29.94 24.80 25.04
C PRO A 963 -31.43 25.10 24.85
N THR A 964 -32.34 24.38 25.52
CA THR A 964 -33.76 24.71 25.66
C THR A 964 -34.23 24.35 27.08
N PRO A 965 -35.37 24.83 27.57
CA PRO A 965 -35.86 24.47 28.91
C PRO A 965 -35.97 22.96 29.13
N GLU A 966 -36.28 22.19 28.08
CA GLU A 966 -36.53 20.76 28.11
C GLU A 966 -35.26 19.89 28.07
N TYR A 967 -34.08 20.48 27.78
CA TYR A 967 -32.84 19.76 27.56
C TYR A 967 -31.64 20.36 28.30
N ARG A 968 -30.82 19.51 28.92
CA ARG A 968 -29.50 19.87 29.47
C ARG A 968 -28.41 18.99 28.87
N PHE A 969 -27.28 19.61 28.55
CA PHE A 969 -26.04 18.96 28.17
C PHE A 969 -25.07 19.08 29.34
N VAL A 970 -24.45 17.97 29.72
CA VAL A 970 -23.46 17.91 30.81
C VAL A 970 -22.16 17.39 30.22
N VAL A 971 -21.09 18.18 30.33
CA VAL A 971 -19.76 17.89 29.81
C VAL A 971 -18.87 17.42 30.95
N LEU A 972 -18.31 16.22 30.83
CA LEU A 972 -17.43 15.59 31.82
C LEU A 972 -15.96 15.66 31.40
N ASP A 973 -15.12 16.04 32.35
CA ASP A 973 -13.66 15.98 32.26
C ASP A 973 -13.20 14.59 32.72
N GLY A 974 -13.10 13.67 31.76
CA GLY A 974 -12.57 12.32 31.96
C GLY A 974 -11.06 12.25 32.28
N TYR A 975 -10.38 13.40 32.29
CA TYR A 975 -8.95 13.54 32.62
C TYR A 975 -8.71 14.32 33.92
N ASP A 976 -9.76 14.52 34.72
CA ASP A 976 -9.71 15.19 36.03
C ASP A 976 -8.77 14.45 36.99
N VAL A 977 -8.90 13.12 37.11
CA VAL A 977 -7.87 12.25 37.72
C VAL A 977 -7.20 11.45 36.61
N SER A 978 -6.06 11.94 36.12
CA SER A 978 -5.26 11.26 35.09
C SER A 978 -3.77 11.56 35.26
N ALA A 979 -2.92 10.75 34.62
CA ALA A 979 -1.47 10.89 34.69
C ALA A 979 -0.90 11.96 33.75
N ILE A 980 -1.76 12.78 33.14
CA ILE A 980 -1.44 13.74 32.07
C ILE A 980 -2.21 15.06 32.24
N GLY A 981 -1.76 16.14 31.59
CA GLY A 981 -2.44 17.44 31.58
C GLY A 981 -2.34 18.29 32.85
N TRP A 982 -2.18 17.66 34.02
CA TRP A 982 -1.83 18.31 35.29
C TRP A 982 -0.30 18.32 35.52
N PRO A 983 0.23 19.22 36.37
CA PRO A 983 1.63 19.20 36.82
C PRO A 983 2.03 17.88 37.50
N GLN A 984 3.32 17.51 37.47
CA GLN A 984 3.81 16.24 38.04
C GLN A 984 3.65 16.14 39.56
N ASP A 985 3.67 17.28 40.26
CA ASP A 985 3.49 17.45 41.70
C ASP A 985 2.03 17.64 42.12
N HIS A 986 1.09 17.74 41.16
CA HIS A 986 -0.32 17.96 41.45
C HIS A 986 -0.98 16.73 42.07
N PRO A 987 -1.86 16.88 43.10
CA PRO A 987 -2.47 15.74 43.79
C PRO A 987 -3.15 14.74 42.88
N LYS A 988 -3.93 15.20 41.89
CA LYS A 988 -4.65 14.32 40.95
C LYS A 988 -3.72 13.53 40.03
N THR A 989 -2.52 14.05 39.73
CA THR A 989 -1.47 13.32 38.99
C THR A 989 -0.85 12.22 39.86
N LEU A 990 -0.55 12.54 41.13
CA LEU A 990 0.03 11.60 42.08
C LEU A 990 -0.95 10.46 42.41
N GLU A 991 -2.23 10.77 42.53
CA GLU A 991 -3.34 9.81 42.66
C GLU A 991 -3.40 8.88 41.44
N ALA A 992 -3.46 9.43 40.23
CA ALA A 992 -3.49 8.65 38.99
C ALA A 992 -2.24 7.77 38.79
N LEU A 993 -1.05 8.25 39.14
CA LEU A 993 0.20 7.49 39.08
C LEU A 993 0.28 6.40 40.17
N ASN A 994 -0.41 6.54 41.29
CA ASN A 994 -0.58 5.46 42.26
C ASN A 994 -1.55 4.40 41.70
N PHE A 995 -2.70 4.82 41.20
CA PHE A 995 -3.73 3.95 40.64
C PHE A 995 -3.20 3.12 39.44
N LEU A 996 -2.51 3.74 38.48
CA LEU A 996 -1.87 3.04 37.35
C LEU A 996 -0.74 2.09 37.78
N ARG A 997 -0.07 2.34 38.92
CA ARG A 997 0.94 1.41 39.45
C ARG A 997 0.31 0.19 40.12
N GLU A 998 -0.90 0.31 40.66
CA GLU A 998 -1.67 -0.82 41.19
C GLU A 998 -2.36 -1.62 40.08
N LYS A 999 -3.04 -0.95 39.13
CA LYS A 999 -3.90 -1.60 38.14
C LYS A 999 -3.19 -2.10 36.88
N ASN A 1000 -2.12 -1.43 36.45
CA ASN A 1000 -1.37 -1.82 35.25
C ASN A 1000 0.04 -2.28 35.64
N PRO A 1001 0.37 -3.58 35.53
CA PRO A 1001 1.67 -4.09 35.96
C PRO A 1001 2.81 -3.79 34.97
N ASN A 1002 2.52 -3.33 33.75
CA ASN A 1002 3.53 -3.08 32.72
C ASN A 1002 4.47 -1.92 33.10
N SER A 1003 5.70 -1.94 32.57
CA SER A 1003 6.60 -0.79 32.62
C SER A 1003 6.08 0.37 31.77
N GLU A 1004 5.75 0.08 30.51
CA GLU A 1004 5.04 0.99 29.61
C GLU A 1004 3.54 1.02 29.97
N LYS A 1005 3.09 2.14 30.54
CA LYS A 1005 1.71 2.30 31.06
C LYS A 1005 0.64 2.51 29.99
N ASN A 1006 1.02 2.68 28.74
CA ASN A 1006 0.11 2.66 27.59
C ASN A 1006 -0.07 1.24 27.02
N SER A 1007 0.67 0.24 27.52
CA SER A 1007 0.54 -1.16 27.08
C SER A 1007 -0.65 -1.87 27.74
N PRO A 1008 -1.57 -2.47 26.96
CA PRO A 1008 -2.62 -3.36 27.46
C PRO A 1008 -2.18 -4.83 27.54
N SER A 1009 -0.88 -5.11 27.42
CA SER A 1009 -0.36 -6.49 27.51
C SER A 1009 -0.60 -7.08 28.91
N GLY A 1010 -1.03 -8.34 28.98
CA GLY A 1010 -1.37 -9.00 30.25
C GLY A 1010 -2.68 -8.56 30.91
N LEU A 1011 -3.28 -7.43 30.51
CA LEU A 1011 -4.60 -6.99 30.97
C LEU A 1011 -5.71 -7.72 30.20
N VAL A 1012 -6.77 -8.14 30.90
CA VAL A 1012 -7.83 -9.01 30.35
C VAL A 1012 -9.21 -8.40 30.59
N GLY A 1013 -10.08 -8.47 29.59
CA GLY A 1013 -11.44 -7.92 29.67
C GLY A 1013 -11.44 -6.41 29.92
N LEU A 1014 -12.31 -5.96 30.83
CA LEU A 1014 -12.52 -4.55 31.16
C LEU A 1014 -11.31 -3.89 31.85
N GLU A 1015 -10.40 -4.66 32.45
CA GLU A 1015 -9.19 -4.12 33.10
C GLU A 1015 -8.21 -3.53 32.08
N ARG A 1016 -8.38 -3.84 30.79
CA ARG A 1016 -7.64 -3.27 29.66
C ARG A 1016 -7.81 -1.75 29.52
N ARG A 1017 -8.79 -1.15 30.21
CA ARG A 1017 -9.01 0.30 30.28
C ARG A 1017 -7.94 1.07 31.08
N PHE A 1018 -7.16 0.40 31.91
CA PHE A 1018 -6.20 1.03 32.83
C PHE A 1018 -4.88 1.40 32.13
N LEU A 1019 -4.99 2.30 31.15
CA LEU A 1019 -3.89 2.78 30.31
C LEU A 1019 -3.65 4.27 30.57
N MET A 1020 -2.39 4.70 30.43
CA MET A 1020 -1.96 6.08 30.72
C MET A 1020 -2.54 7.14 29.78
N PHE A 1021 -3.10 6.74 28.63
CA PHE A 1021 -3.84 7.63 27.73
C PHE A 1021 -5.32 7.85 28.11
N ASN A 1022 -5.80 7.16 29.16
CA ASN A 1022 -7.14 7.34 29.75
C ASN A 1022 -7.05 8.10 31.09
N GLY A 1023 -8.19 8.25 31.77
CA GLY A 1023 -8.30 8.86 33.09
C GLY A 1023 -9.58 8.43 33.83
N ALA A 1024 -9.85 9.12 34.92
CA ALA A 1024 -11.02 8.99 35.77
C ALA A 1024 -11.69 10.35 36.02
N VAL A 1025 -13.01 10.33 36.26
CA VAL A 1025 -13.77 11.47 36.78
C VAL A 1025 -13.54 11.53 38.30
N GLY A 1026 -13.05 12.65 38.81
CA GLY A 1026 -12.70 12.82 40.22
C GLY A 1026 -13.92 12.95 41.14
N LYS A 1027 -13.71 12.72 42.45
CA LYS A 1027 -14.79 12.72 43.45
C LYS A 1027 -15.61 14.02 43.47
N GLU A 1028 -14.96 15.16 43.39
CA GLU A 1028 -15.60 16.49 43.37
C GLU A 1028 -16.54 16.63 42.16
N GLN A 1029 -16.13 16.09 41.01
CA GLN A 1029 -16.91 16.09 39.77
C GLN A 1029 -18.06 15.06 39.81
N LEU A 1030 -17.90 13.91 40.49
CA LEU A 1030 -19.00 12.97 40.75
C LEU A 1030 -20.07 13.58 41.66
N GLU A 1031 -19.67 14.35 42.68
CA GLU A 1031 -20.59 15.04 43.60
C GLU A 1031 -21.34 16.18 42.86
N TRP A 1032 -20.64 16.97 42.05
CA TRP A 1032 -21.25 17.95 41.14
C TRP A 1032 -22.22 17.31 40.13
N LEU A 1033 -21.87 16.15 39.56
CA LEU A 1033 -22.71 15.43 38.60
C LEU A 1033 -24.03 14.95 39.25
N ASP A 1034 -23.98 14.42 40.47
CA ASP A 1034 -25.18 14.01 41.21
C ASP A 1034 -26.12 15.21 41.45
N ASP A 1035 -25.58 16.36 41.89
CA ASP A 1035 -26.34 17.60 42.06
C ASP A 1035 -26.98 18.12 40.76
N VAL A 1036 -26.22 18.16 39.65
CA VAL A 1036 -26.73 18.62 38.34
C VAL A 1036 -27.82 17.68 37.80
N LEU A 1037 -27.65 16.37 37.92
CA LEU A 1037 -28.69 15.40 37.51
C LEU A 1037 -29.92 15.44 38.43
N GLN A 1038 -29.74 15.73 39.72
CA GLN A 1038 -30.81 15.97 40.67
C GLN A 1038 -31.58 17.26 40.35
N GLU A 1039 -30.91 18.34 39.92
CA GLU A 1039 -31.55 19.57 39.44
C GLU A 1039 -32.33 19.33 38.14
N ALA A 1040 -31.68 18.74 37.13
CA ALA A 1040 -32.31 18.41 35.85
C ALA A 1040 -33.54 17.51 36.04
N SER A 1041 -33.50 16.58 37.00
CA SER A 1041 -34.64 15.75 37.39
C SER A 1041 -35.80 16.54 38.03
N LYS A 1042 -35.52 17.50 38.91
CA LYS A 1042 -36.53 18.41 39.48
C LYS A 1042 -37.20 19.26 38.39
N LEU A 1043 -36.40 19.72 37.42
CA LEU A 1043 -36.82 20.52 36.27
C LEU A 1043 -37.43 19.69 35.13
N LYS A 1044 -37.41 18.35 35.22
CA LYS A 1044 -37.92 17.38 34.22
C LYS A 1044 -37.26 17.50 32.84
N GLN A 1045 -35.97 17.85 32.80
CA GLN A 1045 -35.20 17.94 31.57
C GLN A 1045 -34.77 16.55 31.07
N ASN A 1046 -34.62 16.37 29.77
CA ASN A 1046 -33.84 15.28 29.20
C ASN A 1046 -32.35 15.65 29.24
N VAL A 1047 -31.49 14.74 29.70
CA VAL A 1047 -30.05 14.98 29.83
C VAL A 1047 -29.24 14.19 28.81
N VAL A 1048 -28.31 14.89 28.15
CA VAL A 1048 -27.25 14.31 27.32
C VAL A 1048 -25.91 14.50 28.03
N ILE A 1049 -25.20 13.41 28.29
CA ILE A 1049 -23.83 13.42 28.82
C ILE A 1049 -22.86 13.44 27.64
N CYS A 1050 -21.81 14.26 27.73
CA CYS A 1050 -20.68 14.25 26.79
C CYS A 1050 -19.39 14.02 27.59
N CYS A 1051 -18.62 12.99 27.29
CA CYS A 1051 -17.27 12.78 27.82
C CYS A 1051 -16.35 12.36 26.68
N HIS A 1052 -15.07 12.68 26.72
CA HIS A 1052 -14.15 12.23 25.66
C HIS A 1052 -14.04 10.69 25.67
N LEU A 1053 -13.89 10.12 26.87
CA LEU A 1053 -13.77 8.68 27.10
C LEU A 1053 -15.15 8.01 27.18
N PRO A 1054 -15.40 6.93 26.41
CA PRO A 1054 -16.61 6.13 26.49
C PRO A 1054 -16.96 5.61 27.90
N LEU A 1055 -18.28 5.49 28.15
CA LEU A 1055 -18.87 5.12 29.44
C LEU A 1055 -19.58 3.75 29.44
N ASP A 1056 -19.61 3.02 28.32
CA ASP A 1056 -20.24 1.68 28.21
C ASP A 1056 -19.41 0.71 27.34
N PRO A 1057 -19.09 -0.51 27.83
CA PRO A 1057 -18.30 -1.51 27.10
C PRO A 1057 -18.98 -2.13 25.87
N GLY A 1058 -20.26 -1.84 25.62
CA GLY A 1058 -20.94 -2.18 24.36
C GLY A 1058 -20.76 -1.12 23.28
N ALA A 1059 -20.42 0.11 23.64
CA ALA A 1059 -20.25 1.24 22.72
C ALA A 1059 -18.79 1.50 22.31
N SER A 1060 -17.80 0.87 22.95
CA SER A 1060 -16.37 1.00 22.61
C SER A 1060 -15.58 -0.28 22.84
N SER A 1061 -14.33 -0.29 22.39
CA SER A 1061 -13.30 -1.22 22.86
C SER A 1061 -13.03 -1.07 24.37
N PRO A 1062 -12.63 -2.16 25.07
CA PRO A 1062 -12.26 -2.09 26.49
C PRO A 1062 -11.08 -1.15 26.79
N GLU A 1063 -10.17 -0.98 25.83
CA GLU A 1063 -8.99 -0.12 25.93
C GLU A 1063 -9.34 1.38 25.99
N ALA A 1064 -10.49 1.78 25.44
CA ALA A 1064 -10.93 3.18 25.35
C ALA A 1064 -11.74 3.68 26.57
N LEU A 1065 -12.16 2.79 27.48
CA LEU A 1065 -13.10 3.13 28.56
C LEU A 1065 -12.48 4.06 29.63
N LEU A 1066 -13.33 4.93 30.20
CA LEU A 1066 -13.01 5.66 31.42
C LEU A 1066 -12.66 4.68 32.57
N TRP A 1067 -11.59 4.97 33.34
CA TRP A 1067 -11.11 4.06 34.41
C TRP A 1067 -12.20 3.72 35.43
N ASN A 1068 -12.98 4.72 35.86
CA ASN A 1068 -14.10 4.58 36.78
C ASN A 1068 -15.47 4.78 36.11
N TYR A 1069 -15.63 4.30 34.87
CA TYR A 1069 -16.93 4.33 34.17
C TYR A 1069 -18.05 3.71 35.02
N ASP A 1070 -17.75 2.67 35.79
CA ASP A 1070 -18.64 2.02 36.74
C ASP A 1070 -19.20 3.02 37.78
N GLN A 1071 -18.34 3.87 38.36
CA GLN A 1071 -18.74 4.86 39.38
C GLN A 1071 -19.51 6.03 38.77
N VAL A 1072 -19.20 6.42 37.53
CA VAL A 1072 -19.95 7.45 36.79
C VAL A 1072 -21.34 6.93 36.41
N MET A 1073 -21.43 5.68 35.95
CA MET A 1073 -22.71 5.06 35.62
C MET A 1073 -23.55 4.78 36.87
N ASP A 1074 -22.95 4.41 38.00
CA ASP A 1074 -23.62 4.31 39.31
C ASP A 1074 -24.23 5.63 39.82
N VAL A 1075 -23.78 6.78 39.30
CA VAL A 1075 -24.45 8.09 39.50
C VAL A 1075 -25.54 8.30 38.46
N ILE A 1076 -25.23 8.13 37.17
CA ILE A 1076 -26.17 8.33 36.05
C ILE A 1076 -27.43 7.45 36.18
N HIS A 1077 -27.29 6.17 36.54
CA HIS A 1077 -28.40 5.21 36.65
C HIS A 1077 -29.38 5.51 37.79
N ARG A 1078 -29.06 6.44 38.70
CA ARG A 1078 -30.02 6.97 39.69
C ARG A 1078 -31.09 7.85 39.05
N TYR A 1079 -30.82 8.42 37.88
CA TYR A 1079 -31.58 9.53 37.31
C TYR A 1079 -32.18 9.20 35.94
N ASN A 1080 -33.49 8.91 35.96
CA ASN A 1080 -34.31 8.72 34.76
C ASN A 1080 -34.36 9.94 33.80
N CYS A 1081 -33.69 11.06 34.10
CA CYS A 1081 -33.55 12.20 33.20
C CYS A 1081 -32.51 11.97 32.09
N VAL A 1082 -31.48 11.14 32.33
CA VAL A 1082 -30.43 10.85 31.33
C VAL A 1082 -30.99 10.00 30.19
N LYS A 1083 -30.56 10.30 28.96
CA LYS A 1083 -31.06 9.65 27.73
C LYS A 1083 -29.94 9.14 26.82
N LEU A 1084 -28.83 9.86 26.78
CA LEU A 1084 -27.73 9.61 25.85
C LEU A 1084 -26.39 10.00 26.47
N CYS A 1085 -25.38 9.16 26.28
CA CYS A 1085 -23.98 9.46 26.49
C CYS A 1085 -23.27 9.51 25.12
N LEU A 1086 -22.59 10.63 24.83
CA LEU A 1086 -21.79 10.87 23.64
C LEU A 1086 -20.29 10.82 23.98
N ALA A 1087 -19.52 10.10 23.17
CA ALA A 1087 -18.07 9.97 23.36
C ALA A 1087 -17.25 9.98 22.06
N GLY A 1088 -15.95 10.22 22.20
CA GLY A 1088 -14.95 10.10 21.14
C GLY A 1088 -13.98 8.96 21.46
N HIS A 1089 -12.69 9.20 21.23
CA HIS A 1089 -11.53 8.42 21.69
C HIS A 1089 -11.39 7.02 21.06
N ASP A 1090 -12.45 6.21 21.02
CA ASP A 1090 -12.50 5.04 20.16
C ASP A 1090 -12.81 5.47 18.72
N HIS A 1091 -11.76 5.72 17.95
CA HIS A 1091 -11.82 6.22 16.57
C HIS A 1091 -12.68 5.39 15.61
N LYS A 1092 -12.93 4.11 15.94
CA LYS A 1092 -13.78 3.20 15.17
C LYS A 1092 -15.26 3.56 15.30
N GLY A 1093 -15.63 4.24 16.39
CA GLY A 1093 -17.02 4.46 16.81
C GLY A 1093 -17.73 3.18 17.26
N GLY A 1094 -18.86 3.36 17.91
CA GLY A 1094 -19.73 2.27 18.37
C GLY A 1094 -21.02 2.79 18.99
N TYR A 1095 -22.00 1.90 19.15
CA TYR A 1095 -23.32 2.24 19.64
C TYR A 1095 -23.94 1.10 20.44
N SER A 1096 -24.48 1.41 21.62
CA SER A 1096 -25.22 0.48 22.48
C SER A 1096 -26.40 1.15 23.17
N ILE A 1097 -27.22 0.33 23.83
CA ILE A 1097 -28.23 0.77 24.81
C ILE A 1097 -28.00 -0.07 26.06
N ASP A 1098 -27.87 0.57 27.23
CA ASP A 1098 -27.63 -0.11 28.49
C ASP A 1098 -28.91 -0.69 29.13
N SER A 1099 -28.76 -1.39 30.26
CA SER A 1099 -29.87 -2.03 30.98
C SER A 1099 -30.93 -1.06 31.53
N HIS A 1100 -30.63 0.24 31.60
CA HIS A 1100 -31.55 1.29 32.03
C HIS A 1100 -32.19 2.03 30.83
N GLY A 1101 -31.86 1.63 29.60
CA GLY A 1101 -32.39 2.25 28.38
C GLY A 1101 -31.67 3.54 27.98
N ILE A 1102 -30.49 3.81 28.54
CA ILE A 1102 -29.65 4.95 28.14
C ILE A 1102 -28.86 4.54 26.90
N HIS A 1103 -28.87 5.40 25.89
CA HIS A 1103 -28.11 5.22 24.67
C HIS A 1103 -26.65 5.61 24.89
N HIS A 1104 -25.70 4.87 24.33
CA HIS A 1104 -24.27 5.22 24.36
C HIS A 1104 -23.73 5.22 22.94
N ARG A 1105 -23.12 6.32 22.49
CA ARG A 1105 -22.61 6.49 21.12
C ARG A 1105 -21.19 7.07 21.16
N ALA A 1106 -20.20 6.22 20.91
CA ALA A 1106 -18.85 6.66 20.57
C ALA A 1106 -18.82 7.03 19.08
N LEU A 1107 -18.20 8.16 18.72
CA LEU A 1107 -18.17 8.69 17.36
C LEU A 1107 -16.86 8.37 16.62
N GLU A 1108 -16.99 8.19 15.32
CA GLU A 1108 -15.90 7.90 14.40
C GLU A 1108 -14.97 9.11 14.23
N ALA A 1109 -13.66 8.89 14.27
CA ALA A 1109 -12.67 9.97 14.28
C ALA A 1109 -12.52 10.70 12.93
N ALA A 1110 -12.49 12.03 12.98
CA ALA A 1110 -12.13 12.88 11.84
C ALA A 1110 -10.68 12.67 11.38
N LEU A 1111 -9.76 12.31 12.29
CA LEU A 1111 -8.37 12.00 11.95
C LEU A 1111 -8.24 10.82 10.98
N GLU A 1112 -9.06 9.78 11.10
CA GLU A 1112 -8.90 8.56 10.31
C GLU A 1112 -9.66 8.60 8.96
N CYS A 1113 -10.07 9.78 8.53
CA CYS A 1113 -10.72 9.98 7.24
C CYS A 1113 -9.66 10.14 6.13
N PRO A 1114 -9.58 9.20 5.16
CA PRO A 1114 -8.75 9.42 3.98
C PRO A 1114 -9.29 10.60 3.14
N SER A 1115 -8.44 11.10 2.24
CA SER A 1115 -8.85 12.13 1.27
C SER A 1115 -10.12 11.74 0.52
N GLY A 1116 -11.06 12.69 0.41
CA GLY A 1116 -12.38 12.46 -0.18
C GLY A 1116 -13.42 11.78 0.73
N ARG A 1117 -13.09 11.47 2.00
CA ARG A 1117 -14.06 11.03 3.03
C ARG A 1117 -14.22 12.06 4.15
N ASP A 1118 -15.27 11.88 4.95
CA ASP A 1118 -15.57 12.67 6.16
C ASP A 1118 -16.04 11.80 7.35
N ALA A 1119 -15.92 12.37 8.56
CA ALA A 1119 -16.53 11.86 9.80
C ALA A 1119 -16.99 13.05 10.67
N PHE A 1120 -18.15 13.60 10.31
CA PHE A 1120 -18.87 14.59 11.11
C PHE A 1120 -20.37 14.43 10.85
N GLY A 1121 -21.20 15.03 11.69
CA GLY A 1121 -22.65 14.99 11.51
C GLY A 1121 -23.37 16.18 12.12
N TYR A 1122 -24.69 16.07 12.15
CA TYR A 1122 -25.54 16.86 13.04
C TYR A 1122 -26.57 15.96 13.72
N VAL A 1123 -27.09 16.38 14.86
CA VAL A 1123 -28.11 15.68 15.62
C VAL A 1123 -29.36 16.54 15.67
N ASP A 1124 -30.47 16.00 15.19
CA ASP A 1124 -31.80 16.57 15.36
C ASP A 1124 -32.44 16.07 16.66
N VAL A 1125 -32.94 17.00 17.49
CA VAL A 1125 -33.45 16.71 18.83
C VAL A 1125 -34.97 16.83 18.87
N TYR A 1126 -35.67 15.81 19.36
CA TYR A 1126 -37.12 15.73 19.46
C TYR A 1126 -37.55 15.39 20.90
N ASP A 1127 -38.85 15.48 21.23
CA ASP A 1127 -39.37 15.09 22.55
C ASP A 1127 -39.15 13.59 22.87
N ASP A 1128 -39.02 12.76 21.82
CA ASP A 1128 -39.09 11.30 21.87
C ASP A 1128 -37.82 10.58 21.41
N ARG A 1129 -36.85 11.29 20.80
CA ARG A 1129 -35.58 10.74 20.30
C ARG A 1129 -34.55 11.83 19.99
N LEU A 1130 -33.29 11.43 19.87
CA LEU A 1130 -32.26 12.15 19.11
C LEU A 1130 -31.97 11.40 17.82
N SER A 1131 -31.81 12.10 16.69
CA SER A 1131 -31.48 11.51 15.39
C SER A 1131 -30.14 12.05 14.91
N LEU A 1132 -29.07 11.25 15.02
CA LEU A 1132 -27.77 11.57 14.43
C LEU A 1132 -27.82 11.35 12.92
N VAL A 1133 -27.54 12.40 12.15
CA VAL A 1133 -27.27 12.37 10.71
C VAL A 1133 -25.78 12.58 10.51
N GLY A 1134 -25.03 11.48 10.53
CA GLY A 1134 -23.60 11.46 10.24
C GLY A 1134 -23.28 11.38 8.74
N THR A 1135 -22.05 11.77 8.38
CA THR A 1135 -21.48 11.79 7.02
C THR A 1135 -20.41 10.72 6.87
N ASP A 1136 -20.39 10.02 5.73
CA ASP A 1136 -19.37 9.04 5.31
C ASP A 1136 -19.04 7.95 6.34
N ARG A 1137 -17.97 8.12 7.15
CA ARG A 1137 -17.58 7.17 8.21
C ARG A 1137 -18.54 7.25 9.40
N MET A 1138 -19.13 8.42 9.66
CA MET A 1138 -20.01 8.61 10.81
C MET A 1138 -21.40 8.04 10.49
N HIS A 1139 -21.73 6.89 11.07
CA HIS A 1139 -23.04 6.26 10.86
C HIS A 1139 -24.18 7.09 11.47
N SER A 1140 -25.25 7.28 10.69
CA SER A 1140 -26.51 7.86 11.17
C SER A 1140 -27.17 6.94 12.20
N THR A 1141 -27.86 7.48 13.22
CA THR A 1141 -28.41 6.68 14.34
C THR A 1141 -29.64 7.34 14.97
N ASP A 1142 -30.79 6.66 14.95
CA ASP A 1142 -32.04 7.07 15.62
C ASP A 1142 -32.08 6.54 17.06
N MET A 1143 -31.89 7.43 18.03
CA MET A 1143 -31.76 7.13 19.47
C MET A 1143 -33.09 7.42 20.18
N CYS A 1144 -34.05 6.49 20.05
CA CYS A 1144 -35.40 6.62 20.58
C CYS A 1144 -35.50 6.36 22.08
N PHE A 1145 -36.10 7.27 22.85
CA PHE A 1145 -36.25 7.19 24.30
C PHE A 1145 -37.31 6.17 24.77
N LYS A 1146 -38.03 5.56 23.83
CA LYS A 1146 -39.04 4.54 24.09
C LYS A 1146 -38.77 3.36 23.17
N LEU A 1147 -38.52 2.20 23.77
CA LEU A 1147 -38.46 0.93 23.05
C LEU A 1147 -39.81 0.70 22.35
N LYS A 1148 -39.82 0.72 21.00
CA LYS A 1148 -40.99 0.30 20.22
C LYS A 1148 -41.16 -1.21 20.40
N ALA A 1149 -42.31 -1.63 20.92
CA ALA A 1149 -42.72 -3.02 20.84
C ALA A 1149 -43.10 -3.34 19.38
N ASN A 1150 -42.26 -4.12 18.71
CA ASN A 1150 -42.44 -4.73 17.38
C ASN A 1150 -42.78 -3.80 16.19
N CYS A 1151 -41.82 -3.65 15.28
CA CYS A 1151 -42.03 -3.59 13.84
C CYS A 1151 -41.06 -4.56 13.17
#